data_AF-A0AAN6J8J9-F1
#
_entry.id   AF-A0AAN6J8J9-F1
#
_cell.length_a   1.000
_cell.length_b   1.000
_cell.length_c   1.000
_cell.angle_alpha   90.00
_cell.angle_beta   90.00
_cell.angle_gamma   90.00
#
_symmetry.space_group_name_H-M   'P 1'
#
loop_
_entity.id
_entity.type
_entity.pdbx_description
1 polymer ?
#
loop_
_entity_poly.entity_id
_entity_poly.type
_entity_poly.pdbx_seq_one_letter_code
_entity_poly.pdbx_strand_id
1 'polypeptide(L)'
;MEPMRGDLVVKGRSCEDDRCKQGGSKVWFCVDCDSGFCEHCWDLQAQHKLGKVARDGYKHEKAHYGMLKVYQDILQPPATPGQLRQLHDDDTDTLWFGVTKDESGVPRFEDHGRYASLMANSPSTSGTNTAKYPQLVSFVGVTNAGKSTVVKMLIDRHKSNDPDSMENDFPSPVVGSAVNDRVPTSGDVHLYADPYTFQSRTPRLYADCEGLEGGESIPYGAQSRKRTDSFSNSGKLKKHSAKRLQGRPRNIAWADNDLRRKREYTVTELYPRLLYTFSDVIVFVLRNAKTFQSAVLTKLLQWGAAGLEKSLNQPTLPHAVIVLNATEMGIEEEEWNPKTATASLLKSLSTALDRIGGVPELQDLANTWRSERHTEIRTVRDLIERYYASFTVVRIPAKGRYTLMDKQFNSLLQVINVNCRESLETKRRARMLSNTDEWNIYLQAGFDHFTSNLDTPFNFIEVSLKNNPLPENFGDHIRQLATAILAVYPDPKKTSGQWIFENLGSMVASFILLDCVQYRKGTAEDLFERYEYYLETALEEFCGLHWPCAYENRRGRCVTAALRHNPKGHQNAAGKIIGPGVYQSEFSADSYIDRWVYSVKTRLLVLQTSLQARDDSTPKTFTAIDNVLDIHRHQMSSFYRVLGGAQYFVSHTTCFSCLKQAPEHGLPCGHVLCSACVQAYSKKHSECYVVLESCPLHPVPKFEEPWRVAYKPEYAGVRLLSLDGGGIRGIVELETLRAIETALGPHCKLPIRAFFDLIVGTSTGGIVALAVGVKQWPIRECINVFMDLCQKAFTEREFAGIWGLEQAATLNHGSKWKTKPLHEALADALGLDKLFGGMRELNASYPIKVAVTSTSGTGRKPLVLANYSRAEGDSPPYEFLRRAHPDLELGLCEAAAATSAAPGYFKAYYHKPTTQDFLDGALYYNNPVQVVHREAMLIWPDVAESHPDLLLSIGTGMNHSALKTELRDLPKHMVEPLPVAQTVEDLKQANEATHSRLKAFVLPKHRRVLKTFKALRYSRVSTKRSLPQ
;
A
#
# COMPACT_ATOMS: atom_id res chain seq x y z
N MET A 1 70.02 -11.30 -8.03
CA MET A 1 69.88 -9.84 -7.87
C MET A 1 68.45 -9.57 -7.43
N GLU A 2 68.34 -9.12 -6.18
CA GLU A 2 67.15 -8.57 -5.48
C GLU A 2 66.48 -7.38 -6.22
N PRO A 3 65.36 -6.76 -5.72
CA PRO A 3 64.38 -7.18 -4.69
C PRO A 3 62.89 -6.74 -4.98
N MET A 4 62.04 -6.89 -3.95
CA MET A 4 60.79 -6.15 -3.63
C MET A 4 59.44 -6.82 -3.97
N ARG A 5 59.06 -7.81 -3.16
CA ARG A 5 57.70 -7.87 -2.62
C ARG A 5 57.77 -7.45 -1.16
N GLY A 6 57.46 -6.18 -0.90
CA GLY A 6 57.23 -5.72 0.45
C GLY A 6 55.98 -6.39 0.99
N ASP A 7 56.13 -7.12 2.08
CA ASP A 7 55.04 -7.57 2.93
C ASP A 7 54.26 -6.33 3.40
N LEU A 8 53.10 -6.09 2.79
CA LEU A 8 52.09 -5.21 3.36
C LEU A 8 51.49 -5.96 4.56
N VAL A 9 52.16 -5.85 5.71
CA VAL A 9 51.54 -6.09 7.01
C VAL A 9 50.25 -5.27 7.00
N VAL A 10 49.11 -5.93 7.07
CA VAL A 10 47.80 -5.26 7.08
C VAL A 10 47.72 -4.52 8.42
N LYS A 11 48.15 -3.25 8.43
CA LYS A 11 48.15 -2.36 9.60
C LYS A 11 46.84 -2.50 10.35
N GLY A 12 46.90 -2.73 11.66
CA GLY A 12 45.73 -2.89 12.53
C GLY A 12 45.01 -4.25 12.55
N ARG A 13 45.42 -5.27 11.76
CA ARG A 13 44.92 -6.66 11.91
C ARG A 13 45.81 -7.55 12.80
N SER A 14 47.05 -7.14 13.05
CA SER A 14 48.00 -7.77 13.97
C SER A 14 48.63 -6.72 14.89
N CYS A 15 49.09 -7.13 16.08
CA CYS A 15 49.80 -6.22 16.99
C CYS A 15 51.13 -5.80 16.35
N GLU A 16 51.38 -4.50 16.26
CA GLU A 16 52.57 -3.89 15.65
C GLU A 16 53.69 -3.61 16.69
N ASP A 17 53.54 -4.07 17.94
CA ASP A 17 54.66 -4.10 18.88
C ASP A 17 55.52 -5.34 18.61
N ASP A 18 56.75 -5.14 18.13
CA ASP A 18 57.72 -6.20 17.84
C ASP A 18 58.04 -7.10 19.04
N ARG A 19 57.72 -6.66 20.27
CA ARG A 19 57.90 -7.42 21.51
C ARG A 19 56.67 -8.27 21.87
N CYS A 20 55.58 -8.16 21.11
CA CYS A 20 54.32 -8.84 21.39
C CYS A 20 54.45 -10.36 21.16
N LYS A 21 54.23 -11.14 22.22
CA LYS A 21 54.22 -12.62 22.16
C LYS A 21 52.82 -13.22 22.06
N GLN A 22 51.76 -12.41 22.01
CA GLN A 22 50.37 -12.85 21.97
C GLN A 22 49.84 -12.83 20.53
N GLY A 23 49.98 -13.94 19.81
CA GLY A 23 49.32 -14.12 18.52
C GLY A 23 47.81 -14.33 18.69
N GLY A 24 46.98 -13.54 18.00
CA GLY A 24 45.52 -13.72 17.93
C GLY A 24 44.67 -12.92 18.95
N SER A 25 45.25 -11.99 19.71
CA SER A 25 44.50 -11.09 20.59
C SER A 25 43.84 -9.94 19.82
N LYS A 26 42.71 -9.41 20.33
CA LYS A 26 42.00 -8.27 19.72
C LYS A 26 42.93 -7.04 19.66
N VAL A 27 43.17 -6.53 18.46
CA VAL A 27 44.04 -5.39 18.19
C VAL A 27 43.21 -4.12 18.11
N TRP A 28 43.65 -3.09 18.82
CA TRP A 28 43.08 -1.74 18.79
C TRP A 28 43.97 -0.84 17.97
N PHE A 29 43.37 0.00 17.14
CA PHE A 29 44.07 0.98 16.35
C PHE A 29 44.09 2.33 17.06
N CYS A 30 45.27 2.95 17.15
CA CYS A 30 45.39 4.33 17.59
C CYS A 30 45.48 5.26 16.39
N VAL A 31 44.48 6.14 16.22
CA VAL A 31 44.43 7.12 15.12
C VAL A 31 45.63 8.07 15.16
N ASP A 32 45.99 8.55 16.35
CA ASP A 32 47.05 9.53 16.54
C ASP A 32 48.46 8.99 16.29
N CYS A 33 48.65 7.69 16.55
CA CYS A 33 49.93 6.99 16.36
C CYS A 33 50.01 6.27 15.00
N ASP A 34 48.90 6.17 14.26
CA ASP A 34 48.79 5.38 13.02
C ASP A 34 49.33 3.93 13.16
N SER A 35 49.04 3.29 14.30
CA SER A 35 49.58 1.97 14.68
C SER A 35 48.56 1.13 15.44
N GLY A 36 48.60 -0.19 15.26
CA GLY A 36 47.73 -1.16 15.93
C GLY A 36 48.40 -1.93 17.08
N PHE A 37 47.80 -1.97 18.27
CA PHE A 37 48.33 -2.70 19.43
C PHE A 37 47.26 -3.58 20.08
N CYS A 38 47.65 -4.76 20.57
CA CYS A 38 46.76 -5.57 21.42
C CYS A 38 46.54 -4.91 22.80
N GLU A 39 45.54 -5.37 23.54
CA GLU A 39 45.20 -4.85 24.88
C GLU A 39 46.43 -4.72 25.79
N HIS A 40 47.28 -5.75 25.82
CA HIS A 40 48.48 -5.79 26.66
C HIS A 40 49.59 -4.82 26.18
N CYS A 41 49.80 -4.70 24.87
CA CYS A 41 50.85 -3.85 24.31
C CYS A 41 50.47 -2.37 24.26
N TRP A 42 49.18 -2.04 24.41
CA TRP A 42 48.69 -0.66 24.37
C TRP A 42 49.35 0.21 25.45
N ASP A 43 49.28 -0.21 26.71
CA ASP A 43 49.79 0.57 27.85
C ASP A 43 51.33 0.56 27.95
N LEU A 44 52.00 -0.32 27.19
CA LEU A 44 53.45 -0.39 27.09
C LEU A 44 54.03 0.69 26.16
N GLN A 45 53.21 1.27 25.27
CA GLN A 45 53.65 2.36 24.40
C GLN A 45 53.86 3.65 25.18
N ALA A 46 54.98 4.32 24.95
CA ALA A 46 55.33 5.55 25.67
C ALA A 46 54.28 6.65 25.50
N GLN A 47 53.63 6.69 24.34
CA GLN A 47 52.59 7.63 23.95
C GLN A 47 51.25 7.35 24.65
N HIS A 48 51.02 6.13 25.15
CA HIS A 48 49.74 5.72 25.77
C HIS A 48 49.80 5.65 27.31
N LYS A 49 50.94 5.99 27.92
CA LYS A 49 51.10 5.98 29.39
C LYS A 49 50.18 6.99 30.08
N LEU A 50 49.85 6.71 31.34
CA LEU A 50 48.98 7.56 32.18
C LEU A 50 49.45 9.02 32.18
N GLY A 51 48.56 9.95 31.80
CA GLY A 51 48.84 11.39 31.74
C GLY A 51 49.37 11.92 30.40
N LYS A 52 49.66 11.04 29.42
CA LYS A 52 49.94 11.45 28.04
C LYS A 52 48.65 11.65 27.25
N VAL A 53 48.62 12.71 26.46
CA VAL A 53 47.49 13.13 25.64
C VAL A 53 47.92 13.23 24.19
N ALA A 54 46.96 12.98 23.30
CA ALA A 54 47.09 13.15 21.87
C ALA A 54 47.20 14.63 21.50
N ARG A 55 47.36 14.91 20.20
CA ARG A 55 47.52 16.28 19.66
C ARG A 55 46.32 17.18 19.95
N ASP A 56 45.15 16.59 20.21
CA ASP A 56 43.91 17.27 20.55
C ASP A 56 43.77 17.57 22.05
N GLY A 57 44.74 17.19 22.89
CA GLY A 57 44.70 17.40 24.34
C GLY A 57 43.93 16.33 25.12
N TYR A 58 43.42 15.29 24.47
CA TYR A 58 42.67 14.19 25.09
C TYR A 58 43.46 12.88 25.07
N LYS A 59 43.11 11.90 25.91
CA LYS A 59 43.81 10.59 25.94
C LYS A 59 43.71 9.88 24.58
N HIS A 60 44.74 9.15 24.16
CA HIS A 60 44.70 8.35 22.92
C HIS A 60 43.52 7.36 22.94
N GLU A 61 42.78 7.25 21.82
CA GLU A 61 41.60 6.37 21.74
C GLU A 61 41.91 4.97 21.20
N LYS A 62 41.32 3.94 21.81
CA LYS A 62 41.28 2.57 21.27
C LYS A 62 40.14 2.48 20.26
N ALA A 63 40.43 2.38 18.96
CA ALA A 63 39.44 2.23 17.90
C ALA A 63 39.48 0.83 17.27
N HIS A 64 38.31 0.30 16.88
CA HIS A 64 38.25 -0.95 16.12
C HIS A 64 38.59 -0.70 14.64
N TYR A 65 39.54 -1.45 14.08
CA TYR A 65 40.07 -1.18 12.73
C TYR A 65 39.00 -1.25 11.63
N GLY A 66 38.10 -2.24 11.67
CA GLY A 66 37.02 -2.35 10.67
C GLY A 66 36.05 -1.16 10.68
N MET A 67 35.75 -0.63 11.87
CA MET A 67 34.91 0.56 12.02
C MET A 67 35.63 1.81 11.52
N LEU A 68 36.91 1.95 11.90
CA LEU A 68 37.77 3.05 11.49
C LEU A 68 37.90 3.14 9.97
N LYS A 69 38.12 1.99 9.29
CA LYS A 69 38.19 1.92 7.82
C LYS A 69 36.89 2.43 7.18
N VAL A 70 35.74 1.91 7.61
CA VAL A 70 34.42 2.36 7.10
C VAL A 70 34.23 3.87 7.31
N TYR A 71 34.56 4.39 8.50
CA TYR A 71 34.34 5.81 8.79
C TYR A 71 35.34 6.71 8.05
N GLN A 72 36.58 6.27 7.87
CA GLN A 72 37.58 6.95 7.04
C GLN A 72 37.13 6.99 5.57
N ASP A 73 36.68 5.87 5.01
CA ASP A 73 36.21 5.77 3.62
C ASP A 73 35.01 6.71 3.37
N ILE A 74 34.15 6.91 4.37
CA ILE A 74 33.01 7.84 4.28
C ILE A 74 33.44 9.31 4.40
N LEU A 75 34.33 9.65 5.35
CA LEU A 75 34.72 11.04 5.63
C LEU A 75 35.82 11.56 4.69
N GLN A 76 36.53 10.66 4.02
CA GLN A 76 37.62 10.92 3.08
C GLN A 76 37.50 9.95 1.90
N PRO A 77 36.48 10.11 1.03
CA PRO A 77 36.27 9.19 -0.08
C PRO A 77 37.47 9.20 -1.02
N PRO A 78 38.14 8.04 -1.27
CA PRO A 78 39.26 7.94 -2.18
C PRO A 78 38.71 7.90 -3.62
N ALA A 79 38.25 9.04 -4.14
CA ALA A 79 37.61 9.08 -5.45
C ALA A 79 38.35 10.02 -6.40
N THR A 80 38.90 9.45 -7.48
CA THR A 80 39.22 10.22 -8.69
C THR A 80 37.94 10.81 -9.29
N PRO A 81 38.00 11.93 -10.04
CA PRO A 81 36.80 12.54 -10.64
C PRO A 81 35.96 11.59 -11.52
N GLY A 82 36.58 10.57 -12.12
CA GLY A 82 35.89 9.53 -12.90
C GLY A 82 35.09 8.55 -12.04
N GLN A 83 35.64 8.13 -10.90
CA GLN A 83 34.94 7.25 -9.94
C GLN A 83 33.77 7.96 -9.27
N LEU A 84 33.91 9.26 -8.97
CA LEU A 84 32.82 10.07 -8.40
C LEU A 84 31.62 10.15 -9.36
N ARG A 85 31.86 10.29 -10.68
CA ARG A 85 30.79 10.26 -11.69
C ARG A 85 30.05 8.94 -11.71
N GLN A 86 30.77 7.83 -11.71
CA GLN A 86 30.15 6.51 -11.70
C GLN A 86 29.28 6.29 -10.45
N LEU A 87 29.74 6.74 -9.29
CA LEU A 87 28.95 6.68 -8.06
C LEU A 87 27.67 7.52 -8.15
N HIS A 88 27.72 8.72 -8.75
CA HIS A 88 26.53 9.53 -8.99
C HIS A 88 25.55 8.89 -9.98
N ASP A 89 26.06 8.25 -11.04
CA ASP A 89 25.23 7.54 -12.00
C ASP A 89 24.54 6.33 -11.33
N ASP A 90 25.24 5.62 -10.44
CA ASP A 90 24.69 4.51 -9.65
C ASP A 90 23.64 4.99 -8.61
N ASP A 91 23.79 6.21 -8.08
CA ASP A 91 22.84 6.80 -7.13
C ASP A 91 21.53 7.29 -7.79
N THR A 92 21.46 7.38 -9.12
CA THR A 92 20.22 7.76 -9.83
C THR A 92 19.06 6.78 -9.63
N ASP A 93 19.36 5.54 -9.24
CA ASP A 93 18.38 4.51 -8.91
C ASP A 93 17.79 4.67 -7.51
N THR A 94 18.37 5.53 -6.66
CA THR A 94 17.86 5.82 -5.30
C THR A 94 16.91 7.01 -5.26
N LEU A 95 16.78 7.74 -6.37
CA LEU A 95 15.88 8.87 -6.54
C LEU A 95 14.41 8.46 -6.32
N TRP A 96 13.72 9.14 -5.39
CA TRP A 96 12.34 8.88 -5.03
C TRP A 96 11.37 9.82 -5.70
N PHE A 97 11.47 11.13 -5.44
CA PHE A 97 10.70 12.12 -6.18
C PHE A 97 11.47 13.42 -6.36
N GLY A 98 11.14 14.15 -7.42
CA GLY A 98 11.83 15.36 -7.83
C GLY A 98 10.94 16.31 -8.62
N VAL A 99 11.52 17.44 -9.02
CA VAL A 99 10.85 18.41 -9.89
C VAL A 99 11.70 18.62 -11.15
N THR A 100 11.12 18.30 -12.30
CA THR A 100 11.71 18.52 -13.61
C THR A 100 10.96 19.64 -14.33
N LYS A 101 11.53 20.19 -15.41
CA LYS A 101 10.81 21.09 -16.33
C LYS A 101 10.60 20.35 -17.63
N ASP A 102 9.41 20.49 -18.20
CA ASP A 102 9.15 19.99 -19.56
C ASP A 102 9.82 20.89 -20.62
N GLU A 103 9.67 20.50 -21.90
CA GLU A 103 10.23 21.22 -23.05
C GLU A 103 9.71 22.67 -23.16
N SER A 104 8.56 22.97 -22.57
CA SER A 104 7.97 24.31 -22.50
C SER A 104 8.39 25.11 -21.26
N GLY A 105 9.21 24.52 -20.39
CA GLY A 105 9.70 25.15 -19.16
C GLY A 105 8.73 25.09 -17.97
N VAL A 106 7.61 24.39 -18.10
CA VAL A 106 6.61 24.21 -17.03
C VAL A 106 7.11 23.12 -16.07
N PRO A 107 7.07 23.36 -14.75
CA PRO A 107 7.55 22.38 -13.78
C PRO A 107 6.59 21.20 -13.67
N ARG A 108 7.15 19.99 -13.58
CA ARG A 108 6.46 18.73 -13.38
C ARG A 108 7.04 18.01 -12.19
N PHE A 109 6.18 17.47 -11.35
CA PHE A 109 6.56 16.63 -10.23
C PHE A 109 6.75 15.21 -10.74
N GLU A 110 7.90 14.60 -10.49
CA GLU A 110 8.19 13.23 -10.89
C GLU A 110 8.33 12.34 -9.65
N ASP A 111 7.42 11.37 -9.49
CA ASP A 111 7.67 10.19 -8.66
C ASP A 111 8.39 9.15 -9.51
N HIS A 112 9.47 8.60 -9.01
CA HIS A 112 10.30 7.60 -9.70
C HIS A 112 10.01 6.16 -9.28
N GLY A 113 8.98 5.92 -8.45
CA GLY A 113 8.50 4.59 -8.05
C GLY A 113 9.43 3.86 -7.08
N ARG A 114 10.39 4.59 -6.50
CA ARG A 114 11.43 4.03 -5.61
C ARG A 114 10.85 3.34 -4.39
N TYR A 115 9.84 3.96 -3.76
CA TYR A 115 9.18 3.35 -2.61
C TYR A 115 8.59 1.98 -2.95
N ALA A 116 7.75 1.91 -3.98
CA ALA A 116 7.15 0.66 -4.43
C ALA A 116 8.23 -0.36 -4.81
N SER A 117 9.33 0.06 -5.45
CA SER A 117 10.45 -0.81 -5.79
C SER A 117 11.18 -1.38 -4.56
N LEU A 118 11.50 -0.56 -3.55
CA LEU A 118 12.09 -1.04 -2.29
C LEU A 118 11.15 -2.02 -1.57
N MET A 119 9.88 -1.65 -1.57
CA MET A 119 8.79 -2.44 -1.02
C MET A 119 8.32 -3.57 -1.92
N ALA A 120 8.91 -3.82 -3.08
CA ALA A 120 8.74 -5.09 -3.79
C ALA A 120 9.84 -6.06 -3.31
N ASN A 121 11.06 -5.55 -3.18
CA ASN A 121 12.28 -6.35 -2.99
C ASN A 121 12.63 -6.71 -1.53
N SER A 122 12.05 -6.05 -0.52
CA SER A 122 12.22 -6.44 0.89
C SER A 122 11.72 -7.88 1.22
N PRO A 123 12.61 -8.85 1.52
CA PRO A 123 12.25 -10.26 1.68
C PRO A 123 11.42 -10.51 2.96
N SER A 124 10.45 -11.43 2.90
CA SER A 124 9.65 -11.85 4.06
C SER A 124 10.42 -12.85 4.92
N THR A 125 10.57 -12.58 6.22
CA THR A 125 11.43 -13.33 7.15
C THR A 125 10.95 -14.76 7.47
N SER A 126 9.72 -15.15 7.09
CA SER A 126 9.09 -16.39 7.60
C SER A 126 8.38 -17.29 6.57
N GLY A 127 8.49 -17.03 5.26
CA GLY A 127 7.74 -17.79 4.24
C GLY A 127 6.21 -17.67 4.36
N THR A 128 5.74 -16.82 5.27
CA THR A 128 4.37 -16.34 5.41
C THR A 128 4.39 -14.86 5.04
N ASN A 129 3.45 -14.43 4.22
CA ASN A 129 3.34 -13.05 3.72
C ASN A 129 2.83 -12.13 4.85
N THR A 130 3.64 -11.95 5.90
CA THR A 130 3.28 -11.13 7.07
C THR A 130 3.28 -9.65 6.68
N ALA A 131 2.20 -8.94 7.02
CA ALA A 131 2.04 -7.53 6.71
C ALA A 131 3.17 -6.69 7.35
N LYS A 132 3.83 -5.88 6.52
CA LYS A 132 4.89 -4.95 6.92
C LYS A 132 4.36 -3.52 7.02
N TYR A 133 4.82 -2.80 8.04
CA TYR A 133 4.42 -1.43 8.38
C TYR A 133 5.63 -0.49 8.27
N PRO A 134 5.87 0.12 7.10
CA PRO A 134 7.06 0.92 6.86
C PRO A 134 7.09 2.18 7.73
N GLN A 135 8.30 2.62 8.08
CA GLN A 135 8.57 3.83 8.86
C GLN A 135 9.47 4.77 8.06
N LEU A 136 9.10 6.04 7.96
CA LEU A 136 9.81 7.04 7.16
C LEU A 136 10.56 8.02 8.07
N VAL A 137 11.87 8.13 7.84
CA VAL A 137 12.75 9.09 8.52
C VAL A 137 13.35 10.02 7.48
N SER A 138 13.04 11.31 7.56
CA SER A 138 13.44 12.30 6.55
C SER A 138 14.56 13.19 7.08
N PHE A 139 15.69 13.23 6.38
CA PHE A 139 16.84 14.09 6.66
C PHE A 139 16.71 15.38 5.86
N VAL A 140 16.74 16.50 6.56
CA VAL A 140 16.54 17.85 6.01
C VAL A 140 17.60 18.79 6.60
N GLY A 141 17.96 19.85 5.89
CA GLY A 141 18.94 20.83 6.37
C GLY A 141 19.60 21.61 5.25
N VAL A 142 20.35 22.65 5.61
CA VAL A 142 21.06 23.50 4.65
C VAL A 142 22.08 22.71 3.82
N THR A 143 22.39 23.19 2.63
CA THR A 143 23.43 22.61 1.78
C THR A 143 24.76 22.54 2.54
N ASN A 144 25.54 21.47 2.33
CA ASN A 144 26.81 21.23 3.02
C ASN A 144 26.72 20.99 4.55
N ALA A 145 25.54 20.80 5.14
CA ALA A 145 25.43 20.41 6.56
C ALA A 145 25.98 19.00 6.88
N GLY A 146 26.21 18.16 5.85
CA GLY A 146 26.64 16.76 6.00
C GLY A 146 25.48 15.77 6.15
N LYS A 147 24.31 16.07 5.57
CA LYS A 147 23.10 15.21 5.59
C LYS A 147 23.36 13.84 5.00
N SER A 148 23.80 13.81 3.74
CA SER A 148 24.12 12.59 3.01
C SER A 148 25.24 11.81 3.70
N THR A 149 26.18 12.50 4.37
CA THR A 149 27.20 11.86 5.23
C THR A 149 26.57 11.14 6.42
N VAL A 150 25.61 11.76 7.12
CA VAL A 150 24.89 11.13 8.24
C VAL A 150 24.09 9.91 7.76
N VAL A 151 23.36 10.03 6.66
CA VAL A 151 22.58 8.91 6.09
C VAL A 151 23.52 7.78 5.64
N LYS A 152 24.64 8.11 4.98
CA LYS A 152 25.67 7.14 4.58
C LYS A 152 26.27 6.43 5.80
N MET A 153 26.58 7.16 6.86
CA MET A 153 27.05 6.58 8.13
C MET A 153 26.04 5.61 8.74
N LEU A 154 24.74 5.95 8.74
CA LEU A 154 23.70 5.06 9.27
C LEU A 154 23.57 3.77 8.47
N ILE A 155 23.75 3.82 7.14
CA ILE A 155 23.65 2.66 6.26
C ILE A 155 24.95 1.84 6.30
N ASP A 156 26.08 2.41 5.90
CA ASP A 156 27.35 1.70 5.68
C ASP A 156 27.99 1.17 6.97
N ARG A 157 27.52 1.60 8.15
CA ARG A 157 28.00 1.09 9.45
C ARG A 157 27.79 -0.41 9.62
N HIS A 158 26.82 -1.02 8.94
CA HIS A 158 26.65 -2.49 8.96
C HIS A 158 27.86 -3.23 8.38
N LYS A 159 28.65 -2.57 7.50
CA LYS A 159 29.89 -3.11 6.90
C LYS A 159 31.04 -3.23 7.92
N SER A 160 30.94 -2.58 9.08
CA SER A 160 32.02 -2.60 10.09
C SER A 160 32.36 -3.99 10.65
N ASN A 161 31.41 -4.93 10.57
CA ASN A 161 31.59 -6.31 11.02
C ASN A 161 32.25 -7.22 9.97
N ASP A 162 32.09 -6.91 8.67
CA ASP A 162 32.71 -7.64 7.56
C ASP A 162 32.92 -6.71 6.34
N PRO A 163 34.02 -5.94 6.32
CA PRO A 163 34.26 -4.89 5.34
C PRO A 163 34.59 -5.41 3.93
N ASP A 164 34.88 -6.71 3.78
CA ASP A 164 35.28 -7.32 2.50
C ASP A 164 34.13 -8.14 1.85
N SER A 165 32.96 -8.26 2.51
CA SER A 165 31.80 -8.98 1.96
C SER A 165 31.06 -8.14 0.91
N MET A 166 30.96 -8.67 -0.32
CA MET A 166 30.20 -8.06 -1.43
C MET A 166 28.72 -8.48 -1.44
N GLU A 167 28.30 -9.42 -0.58
CA GLU A 167 26.97 -10.05 -0.65
C GLU A 167 25.83 -9.22 -0.02
N ASN A 168 26.13 -8.16 0.75
CA ASN A 168 25.14 -7.37 1.51
C ASN A 168 25.24 -5.84 1.28
N ASP A 169 25.53 -5.41 0.05
CA ASP A 169 25.69 -3.99 -0.25
C ASP A 169 24.33 -3.29 -0.44
N PHE A 170 23.94 -2.48 0.54
CA PHE A 170 22.77 -1.60 0.44
C PHE A 170 23.18 -0.27 -0.22
N PRO A 171 22.39 0.28 -1.16
CA PRO A 171 22.67 1.60 -1.71
C PRO A 171 22.73 2.66 -0.60
N SER A 172 23.76 3.50 -0.64
CA SER A 172 23.95 4.61 0.30
C SER A 172 24.34 5.89 -0.45
N PRO A 173 24.05 7.09 0.08
CA PRO A 173 24.29 8.35 -0.62
C PRO A 173 25.74 8.54 -1.06
N VAL A 174 25.92 9.32 -2.12
CA VAL A 174 27.25 9.82 -2.53
C VAL A 174 27.57 11.10 -1.75
N VAL A 175 28.68 11.09 -1.02
CA VAL A 175 29.16 12.26 -0.27
C VAL A 175 30.04 13.14 -1.15
N GLY A 176 29.82 14.45 -1.14
CA GLY A 176 30.62 15.41 -1.91
C GLY A 176 32.10 15.44 -1.47
N SER A 177 33.00 15.62 -2.43
CA SER A 177 34.42 15.91 -2.18
C SER A 177 34.61 17.39 -1.80
N ALA A 178 35.52 17.67 -0.85
CA ALA A 178 35.89 19.02 -0.43
C ALA A 178 36.39 19.93 -1.58
N VAL A 179 36.67 19.37 -2.75
CA VAL A 179 37.16 20.09 -3.95
C VAL A 179 36.02 20.76 -4.75
N ASN A 180 34.75 20.37 -4.56
CA ASN A 180 33.60 20.88 -5.35
C ASN A 180 32.50 21.50 -4.45
N ASP A 181 32.89 22.33 -3.49
CA ASP A 181 32.05 22.85 -2.39
C ASP A 181 30.89 23.80 -2.80
N ARG A 182 30.71 24.12 -4.09
CA ARG A 182 29.75 25.15 -4.58
C ARG A 182 28.56 24.62 -5.39
N VAL A 183 28.48 23.34 -5.69
CA VAL A 183 27.39 22.75 -6.51
C VAL A 183 26.63 21.70 -5.70
N PRO A 184 25.29 21.78 -5.55
CA PRO A 184 24.50 20.76 -4.86
C PRO A 184 24.73 19.36 -5.46
N THR A 185 24.85 18.35 -4.61
CA THR A 185 25.13 16.96 -4.99
C THR A 185 23.88 16.27 -5.56
N SER A 186 22.69 16.65 -5.10
CA SER A 186 21.38 16.17 -5.56
C SER A 186 20.31 17.27 -5.36
N GLY A 187 19.43 17.46 -6.33
CA GLY A 187 18.37 18.49 -6.22
C GLY A 187 17.13 17.95 -5.54
N ASP A 188 16.92 16.65 -5.64
CA ASP A 188 15.65 15.97 -5.43
C ASP A 188 15.73 15.06 -4.22
N VAL A 189 14.64 14.34 -3.91
CA VAL A 189 14.57 13.49 -2.71
C VAL A 189 14.96 12.07 -3.06
N HIS A 190 15.96 11.53 -2.37
CA HIS A 190 16.41 10.14 -2.49
C HIS A 190 15.85 9.29 -1.34
N LEU A 191 15.65 8.00 -1.57
CA LEU A 191 15.09 7.07 -0.58
C LEU A 191 15.91 5.78 -0.48
N TYR A 192 16.40 5.52 0.72
CA TYR A 192 17.28 4.41 1.08
C TYR A 192 16.62 3.49 2.10
N ALA A 193 17.02 2.22 2.10
CA ALA A 193 16.55 1.24 3.07
C ALA A 193 17.55 1.09 4.23
N ASP A 194 17.05 1.00 5.46
CA ASP A 194 17.86 0.70 6.64
C ASP A 194 18.25 -0.80 6.66
N PRO A 195 19.53 -1.17 6.55
CA PRO A 195 19.96 -2.58 6.50
C PRO A 195 19.49 -3.42 7.70
N TYR A 196 19.37 -2.80 8.88
CA TYR A 196 19.03 -3.52 10.11
C TYR A 196 17.55 -3.87 10.22
N THR A 197 16.67 -3.02 9.67
CA THR A 197 15.22 -3.17 9.82
C THR A 197 14.50 -3.54 8.53
N PHE A 198 15.15 -3.47 7.36
CA PHE A 198 14.53 -3.69 6.05
C PHE A 198 13.81 -5.03 5.91
N GLN A 199 14.30 -6.09 6.57
CA GLN A 199 13.68 -7.42 6.53
C GLN A 199 12.67 -7.68 7.66
N SER A 200 12.55 -6.74 8.60
CA SER A 200 11.66 -6.83 9.76
C SER A 200 10.19 -6.52 9.39
N ARG A 201 9.29 -6.64 10.38
CA ARG A 201 7.88 -6.23 10.24
C ARG A 201 7.72 -4.71 10.12
N THR A 202 8.69 -3.92 10.55
CA THR A 202 8.68 -2.46 10.51
C THR A 202 9.90 -1.93 9.76
N PRO A 203 9.95 -2.08 8.43
CA PRO A 203 11.10 -1.64 7.65
C PRO A 203 11.24 -0.12 7.70
N ARG A 204 12.43 0.37 8.06
CA ARG A 204 12.73 1.80 8.06
C ARG A 204 13.33 2.24 6.73
N LEU A 205 12.90 3.42 6.29
CA LEU A 205 13.37 4.09 5.11
C LEU A 205 13.93 5.46 5.47
N TYR A 206 15.08 5.80 4.88
CA TYR A 206 15.73 7.09 5.04
C TYR A 206 15.52 7.92 3.79
N ALA A 207 14.78 9.02 3.90
CA ALA A 207 14.68 10.02 2.84
C ALA A 207 15.76 11.08 3.03
N ASP A 208 16.61 11.29 2.02
CA ASP A 208 17.60 12.36 2.01
C ASP A 208 17.09 13.51 1.13
N CYS A 209 16.86 14.67 1.74
CA CYS A 209 16.32 15.86 1.07
C CYS A 209 17.38 16.98 1.13
N GLU A 210 17.93 17.36 -0.03
CA GLU A 210 19.15 18.16 -0.06
C GLU A 210 18.99 19.66 0.26
N GLY A 211 17.78 20.24 0.18
CA GLY A 211 17.61 21.69 0.28
C GLY A 211 16.36 22.18 1.01
N LEU A 212 16.58 23.13 1.92
CA LEU A 212 15.54 24.02 2.48
C LEU A 212 15.36 25.31 1.66
N GLU A 213 16.34 25.65 0.79
CA GLU A 213 16.44 26.95 0.11
C GLU A 213 16.37 26.87 -1.42
N GLY A 214 15.97 25.72 -1.97
CA GLY A 214 15.51 25.62 -3.37
C GLY A 214 16.36 26.27 -4.47
N GLY A 215 17.70 26.14 -4.47
CA GLY A 215 18.53 26.78 -5.51
C GLY A 215 18.15 26.41 -6.96
N GLU A 216 18.32 27.38 -7.89
CA GLU A 216 18.07 27.20 -9.34
C GLU A 216 19.17 26.43 -10.07
N SER A 217 20.33 26.20 -9.44
CA SER A 217 21.44 25.48 -10.04
C SER A 217 21.12 24.00 -10.23
N ILE A 218 21.23 23.53 -11.48
CA ILE A 218 21.06 22.12 -11.84
C ILE A 218 22.16 21.31 -11.12
N PRO A 219 21.80 20.33 -10.26
CA PRO A 219 22.76 19.51 -9.50
C PRO A 219 23.75 18.79 -10.42
N TYR A 220 24.94 18.46 -9.90
CA TYR A 220 25.98 17.77 -10.70
C TYR A 220 25.47 16.45 -11.31
N GLY A 221 24.65 15.68 -10.58
CA GLY A 221 24.02 14.46 -11.08
C GLY A 221 23.03 14.67 -12.25
N ALA A 222 22.35 15.82 -12.30
CA ALA A 222 21.45 16.18 -13.41
C ALA A 222 22.21 16.73 -14.64
N GLN A 223 23.42 17.28 -14.46
CA GLN A 223 24.31 17.66 -15.56
C GLN A 223 24.97 16.44 -16.24
N SER A 224 25.22 15.35 -15.48
CA SER A 224 25.69 14.06 -16.03
C SER A 224 24.68 13.44 -17.01
N ARG A 225 23.37 13.53 -16.71
CA ARG A 225 22.27 13.07 -17.58
C ARG A 225 22.30 13.68 -18.98
N LYS A 226 22.53 15.01 -19.10
CA LYS A 226 22.56 15.69 -20.41
C LYS A 226 23.74 15.30 -21.31
N ARG A 227 24.81 14.69 -20.75
CA ARG A 227 26.00 14.28 -21.52
C ARG A 227 26.07 12.78 -21.78
N THR A 228 25.48 11.94 -20.93
CA THR A 228 25.46 10.48 -21.13
C THR A 228 24.60 10.03 -22.32
N ASP A 229 23.65 10.85 -22.78
CA ASP A 229 22.94 10.67 -24.06
C ASP A 229 23.85 10.75 -25.30
N SER A 230 25.10 11.23 -25.16
CA SER A 230 26.03 11.39 -26.28
C SER A 230 27.12 10.31 -26.39
N PHE A 231 27.40 9.54 -25.35
CA PHE A 231 28.46 8.51 -25.37
C PHE A 231 28.24 7.45 -24.29
N SER A 232 27.76 6.25 -24.64
CA SER A 232 28.22 5.01 -23.99
C SER A 232 28.03 3.77 -24.87
N ASN A 233 29.14 3.33 -25.44
CA ASN A 233 29.30 2.05 -26.11
C ASN A 233 30.35 1.27 -25.28
N SER A 234 29.92 0.57 -24.23
CA SER A 234 30.76 -0.43 -23.55
C SER A 234 29.92 -1.36 -22.69
N GLY A 235 29.77 -2.61 -23.14
CA GLY A 235 29.02 -3.66 -22.46
C GLY A 235 29.71 -4.18 -21.21
N LYS A 236 29.07 -3.99 -20.05
CA LYS A 236 29.08 -4.91 -18.90
C LYS A 236 27.71 -4.82 -18.23
N LEU A 237 26.91 -5.89 -18.32
CA LEU A 237 25.61 -6.01 -17.65
C LEU A 237 25.80 -5.89 -16.13
N LYS A 238 25.21 -4.85 -15.52
CA LYS A 238 25.22 -4.61 -14.06
C LYS A 238 24.37 -5.66 -13.33
N LYS A 239 24.89 -6.20 -12.23
CA LYS A 239 24.29 -7.28 -11.40
C LYS A 239 23.21 -6.82 -10.39
N HIS A 240 22.91 -5.52 -10.28
CA HIS A 240 21.98 -4.96 -9.27
C HIS A 240 20.71 -4.31 -9.83
N SER A 241 20.33 -4.56 -11.10
CA SER A 241 19.08 -4.01 -11.63
C SER A 241 17.85 -4.74 -11.07
N ALA A 242 17.50 -4.44 -9.82
CA ALA A 242 16.13 -4.60 -9.37
C ALA A 242 15.23 -3.90 -10.40
N LYS A 243 14.25 -4.61 -10.96
CA LYS A 243 13.30 -4.05 -11.92
C LYS A 243 12.65 -2.82 -11.28
N ARG A 244 13.06 -1.62 -11.70
CA ARG A 244 12.52 -0.35 -11.19
C ARG A 244 11.02 -0.32 -11.50
N LEU A 245 10.19 -0.40 -10.47
CA LEU A 245 8.77 -0.12 -10.62
C LEU A 245 8.65 1.35 -10.98
N GLN A 246 7.92 1.63 -12.06
CA GLN A 246 7.93 2.95 -12.66
C GLN A 246 6.97 3.90 -11.92
N GLY A 247 7.46 5.06 -11.49
CA GLY A 247 6.62 6.09 -10.88
C GLY A 247 5.89 6.96 -11.90
N ARG A 248 5.28 8.06 -11.43
CA ARG A 248 4.38 8.90 -12.21
C ARG A 248 4.76 10.38 -12.24
N PRO A 249 4.83 10.99 -13.45
CA PRO A 249 4.91 12.43 -13.58
C PRO A 249 3.51 13.05 -13.36
N ARG A 250 3.49 14.21 -12.68
CA ARG A 250 2.31 15.01 -12.39
C ARG A 250 2.55 16.45 -12.82
N ASN A 251 1.52 17.07 -13.38
CA ASN A 251 1.57 18.50 -13.63
C ASN A 251 1.29 19.24 -12.33
N ILE A 252 2.05 20.28 -12.06
CA ILE A 252 1.84 21.12 -10.89
C ILE A 252 0.78 22.15 -11.26
N ALA A 253 -0.46 21.93 -10.85
CA ALA A 253 -1.61 22.71 -11.32
C ALA A 253 -1.54 24.19 -10.89
N TRP A 254 -0.96 24.45 -9.73
CA TRP A 254 -0.78 25.81 -9.20
C TRP A 254 0.47 26.52 -9.75
N ALA A 255 1.27 25.92 -10.65
CA ALA A 255 2.38 26.58 -11.33
C ALA A 255 1.90 27.52 -12.48
N ASP A 256 0.95 28.38 -12.14
CA ASP A 256 0.18 29.24 -13.04
C ASP A 256 0.87 30.56 -13.40
N ASN A 257 1.89 30.96 -12.64
CA ASN A 257 2.63 32.20 -12.82
C ASN A 257 4.15 32.00 -12.70
N ASP A 258 4.94 33.00 -13.13
CA ASP A 258 6.40 32.90 -13.21
C ASP A 258 7.08 32.64 -11.87
N LEU A 259 6.52 33.13 -10.75
CA LEU A 259 7.04 32.85 -9.40
C LEU A 259 6.83 31.38 -9.03
N ARG A 260 5.60 30.87 -9.22
CA ARG A 260 5.24 29.48 -8.89
C ARG A 260 5.83 28.45 -9.85
N ARG A 261 6.26 28.88 -11.04
CA ARG A 261 7.02 28.06 -12.00
C ARG A 261 8.48 27.86 -11.60
N LYS A 262 9.01 28.64 -10.65
CA LYS A 262 10.36 28.45 -10.16
C LYS A 262 10.46 27.13 -9.39
N ARG A 263 11.58 26.44 -9.62
CA ARG A 263 11.93 25.23 -8.87
C ARG A 263 12.04 25.53 -7.38
N GLU A 264 12.60 26.70 -7.04
CA GLU A 264 12.72 27.19 -5.67
C GLU A 264 11.38 27.15 -4.95
N TYR A 265 10.36 27.79 -5.51
CA TYR A 265 9.01 27.84 -4.95
C TYR A 265 8.43 26.44 -4.72
N THR A 266 8.65 25.53 -5.69
CA THR A 266 8.15 24.16 -5.56
C THR A 266 8.87 23.42 -4.42
N VAL A 267 10.18 23.53 -4.31
CA VAL A 267 10.94 22.89 -3.23
C VAL A 267 10.57 23.49 -1.87
N THR A 268 10.38 24.81 -1.79
CA THR A 268 10.08 25.50 -0.52
C THR A 268 8.64 25.30 -0.06
N GLU A 269 7.69 25.07 -0.97
CA GLU A 269 6.27 24.88 -0.61
C GLU A 269 5.83 23.41 -0.62
N LEU A 270 6.22 22.63 -1.63
CA LEU A 270 5.70 21.26 -1.82
C LEU A 270 6.40 20.24 -0.91
N TYR A 271 7.74 20.25 -0.86
CA TYR A 271 8.51 19.25 -0.11
C TYR A 271 8.22 19.27 1.40
N PRO A 272 8.12 20.45 2.07
CA PRO A 272 7.68 20.51 3.47
C PRO A 272 6.36 19.79 3.70
N ARG A 273 5.34 20.10 2.90
CA ARG A 273 4.00 19.55 3.06
C ARG A 273 4.02 18.03 2.90
N LEU A 274 4.76 17.51 1.92
CA LEU A 274 4.88 16.07 1.71
C LEU A 274 5.64 15.35 2.83
N LEU A 275 6.88 15.77 3.08
CA LEU A 275 7.74 15.09 4.05
C LEU A 275 7.20 15.24 5.47
N TYR A 276 6.64 16.39 5.84
CA TYR A 276 6.01 16.58 7.15
C TYR A 276 4.75 15.73 7.33
N THR A 277 3.93 15.58 6.29
CA THR A 277 2.68 14.81 6.37
C THR A 277 2.94 13.31 6.55
N PHE A 278 3.99 12.76 5.93
CA PHE A 278 4.22 11.31 5.86
C PHE A 278 5.38 10.78 6.71
N SER A 279 6.26 11.64 7.25
CA SER A 279 7.40 11.17 8.07
C SER A 279 6.99 10.84 9.51
N ASP A 280 7.58 9.79 10.06
CA ASP A 280 7.53 9.49 11.49
C ASP A 280 8.54 10.37 12.25
N VAL A 281 9.72 10.58 11.65
CA VAL A 281 10.81 11.38 12.23
C VAL A 281 11.38 12.30 11.17
N ILE A 282 11.61 13.56 11.53
CA ILE A 282 12.35 14.52 10.71
C ILE A 282 13.65 14.85 11.42
N VAL A 283 14.76 14.60 10.74
CA VAL A 283 16.12 14.85 11.25
C VAL A 283 16.68 16.09 10.58
N PHE A 284 16.85 17.16 11.35
CA PHE A 284 17.46 18.40 10.88
C PHE A 284 18.97 18.37 11.15
N VAL A 285 19.79 18.33 10.10
CA VAL A 285 21.27 18.25 10.22
C VAL A 285 21.90 19.63 10.04
N LEU A 286 22.82 19.98 10.93
CA LEU A 286 23.47 21.29 11.01
C LEU A 286 24.94 21.15 11.38
N ARG A 287 25.81 22.06 10.90
CA ARG A 287 27.23 22.06 11.33
C ARG A 287 27.52 22.93 12.57
N ASN A 288 26.84 24.07 12.72
CA ASN A 288 27.18 25.03 13.78
C ASN A 288 25.98 25.31 14.69
N ALA A 289 26.13 24.98 15.97
CA ALA A 289 25.11 25.23 17.00
C ALA A 289 24.77 26.72 17.16
N LYS A 290 25.73 27.63 16.98
CA LYS A 290 25.52 29.09 17.09
C LYS A 290 24.56 29.63 16.01
N THR A 291 24.47 28.93 14.87
CA THR A 291 23.55 29.30 13.78
C THR A 291 22.15 28.71 13.95
N PHE A 292 21.90 27.92 15.00
CA PHE A 292 20.61 27.27 15.21
C PHE A 292 19.45 28.27 15.31
N GLN A 293 19.63 29.33 16.11
CA GLN A 293 18.60 30.35 16.35
C GLN A 293 18.24 31.13 15.07
N SER A 294 19.24 31.51 14.26
CA SER A 294 19.03 32.37 13.08
C SER A 294 18.76 31.60 11.78
N ALA A 295 19.31 30.39 11.62
CA ALA A 295 19.27 29.68 10.33
C ALA A 295 18.27 28.50 10.29
N VAL A 296 17.82 27.99 11.45
CA VAL A 296 17.16 26.65 11.50
C VAL A 296 15.88 26.66 12.29
N LEU A 297 15.86 27.28 13.48
CA LEU A 297 14.67 27.27 14.33
C LEU A 297 13.47 27.88 13.61
N THR A 298 13.66 29.02 12.96
CA THR A 298 12.64 29.66 12.12
C THR A 298 12.18 28.75 11.01
N LYS A 299 13.12 28.11 10.28
CA LYS A 299 12.78 27.21 9.18
C LYS A 299 12.05 25.95 9.64
N LEU A 300 12.49 25.33 10.74
CA LEU A 300 11.86 24.16 11.34
C LEU A 300 10.41 24.45 11.71
N LEU A 301 10.14 25.61 12.30
CA LEU A 301 8.80 26.01 12.71
C LEU A 301 7.95 26.46 11.52
N GLN A 302 8.52 27.13 10.52
CA GLN A 302 7.83 27.43 9.26
C GLN A 302 7.47 26.17 8.48
N TRP A 303 8.35 25.16 8.46
CA TRP A 303 8.07 23.84 7.89
C TRP A 303 6.91 23.16 8.60
N GLY A 304 6.94 23.19 9.94
CA GLY A 304 5.87 22.69 10.78
C GLY A 304 4.55 23.41 10.49
N ALA A 305 4.57 24.74 10.39
CA ALA A 305 3.40 25.55 10.08
C ALA A 305 2.85 25.26 8.67
N ALA A 306 3.72 25.12 7.67
CA ALA A 306 3.34 24.79 6.30
C ALA A 306 2.70 23.40 6.17
N GLY A 307 3.11 22.42 7.00
CA GLY A 307 2.57 21.06 6.97
C GLY A 307 1.37 20.81 7.90
N LEU A 308 1.37 21.39 9.10
CA LEU A 308 0.43 21.08 10.18
C LEU A 308 -1.03 21.36 9.80
N GLU A 309 -1.31 22.54 9.28
CA GLU A 309 -2.66 22.96 8.88
C GLU A 309 -3.05 22.45 7.49
N LYS A 310 -2.12 21.84 6.74
CA LYS A 310 -2.37 21.29 5.41
C LYS A 310 -2.65 19.79 5.43
N SER A 311 -2.97 19.25 6.59
CA SER A 311 -3.46 17.88 6.76
C SER A 311 -4.55 17.80 7.83
N LEU A 312 -5.64 17.13 7.50
CA LEU A 312 -6.76 16.81 8.39
C LEU A 312 -6.74 15.35 8.78
N ASN A 313 -7.12 15.05 10.02
CA ASN A 313 -7.22 13.68 10.53
C ASN A 313 -5.88 12.89 10.38
N GLN A 314 -4.75 13.61 10.44
CA GLN A 314 -3.41 13.04 10.42
C GLN A 314 -3.19 12.23 11.70
N PRO A 315 -2.74 10.96 11.61
CA PRO A 315 -2.70 10.07 12.77
C PRO A 315 -1.67 10.46 13.83
N THR A 316 -0.60 11.13 13.44
CA THR A 316 0.52 11.48 14.33
C THR A 316 1.32 12.63 13.73
N LEU A 317 1.94 13.45 14.59
CA LEU A 317 2.90 14.46 14.17
C LEU A 317 4.29 13.81 14.07
N PRO A 318 5.16 14.29 13.15
CA PRO A 318 6.54 13.82 13.11
C PRO A 318 7.28 14.22 14.39
N HIS A 319 8.22 13.38 14.82
CA HIS A 319 9.19 13.72 15.85
C HIS A 319 10.35 14.53 15.24
N ALA A 320 10.78 15.62 15.90
CA ALA A 320 11.92 16.42 15.45
C ALA A 320 13.22 15.99 16.15
N VAL A 321 14.25 15.68 15.37
CA VAL A 321 15.59 15.38 15.86
C VAL A 321 16.59 16.36 15.23
N ILE A 322 17.34 17.09 16.05
CA ILE A 322 18.41 17.97 15.60
C ILE A 322 19.74 17.23 15.68
N VAL A 323 20.46 17.16 14.57
CA VAL A 323 21.82 16.62 14.53
C VAL A 323 22.81 17.76 14.37
N LEU A 324 23.56 18.05 15.43
CA LEU A 324 24.68 18.98 15.42
C LEU A 324 25.95 18.23 14.96
N ASN A 325 26.12 18.19 13.65
CA ASN A 325 27.24 17.56 12.97
C ASN A 325 28.54 18.36 13.13
N ALA A 326 29.68 17.68 13.15
CA ALA A 326 31.01 18.28 13.27
C ALA A 326 31.18 19.19 14.51
N THR A 327 30.62 18.78 15.65
CA THR A 327 30.76 19.49 16.92
C THR A 327 32.21 19.43 17.42
N GLU A 328 32.76 20.58 17.83
CA GLU A 328 34.10 20.68 18.42
C GLU A 328 34.20 19.93 19.75
N MET A 329 35.37 19.40 20.08
CA MET A 329 35.58 18.52 21.24
C MET A 329 35.57 19.24 22.59
N GLY A 330 35.74 20.57 22.61
CA GLY A 330 35.84 21.39 23.83
C GLY A 330 34.55 21.60 24.62
N ILE A 331 33.59 20.68 24.53
CA ILE A 331 32.33 20.70 25.28
C ILE A 331 32.39 19.75 26.48
N GLU A 332 31.56 19.99 27.50
CA GLU A 332 31.47 19.14 28.69
C GLU A 332 31.03 17.70 28.32
N GLU A 333 31.52 16.70 29.05
CA GLU A 333 31.29 15.29 28.72
C GLU A 333 29.80 14.92 28.75
N GLU A 334 29.04 15.54 29.66
CA GLU A 334 27.60 15.37 29.81
C GLU A 334 26.82 15.92 28.60
N GLU A 335 27.35 16.90 27.86
CA GLU A 335 26.69 17.48 26.68
C GLU A 335 26.66 16.51 25.48
N TRP A 336 27.43 15.41 25.51
CA TRP A 336 27.31 14.33 24.54
C TRP A 336 26.07 13.45 24.78
N ASN A 337 25.39 13.59 25.92
CA ASN A 337 24.11 12.92 26.17
C ASN A 337 22.96 13.69 25.49
N PRO A 338 22.08 13.03 24.70
CA PRO A 338 20.98 13.72 24.03
C PRO A 338 20.05 14.52 24.94
N LYS A 339 19.81 14.06 26.18
CA LYS A 339 18.95 14.77 27.14
C LYS A 339 19.58 16.10 27.57
N THR A 340 20.85 16.07 27.97
CA THR A 340 21.61 17.26 28.38
C THR A 340 21.82 18.21 27.21
N ALA A 341 22.16 17.69 26.02
CA ALA A 341 22.29 18.48 24.79
C ALA A 341 20.98 19.23 24.45
N THR A 342 19.85 18.55 24.58
CA THR A 342 18.52 19.14 24.34
C THR A 342 18.22 20.26 25.33
N ALA A 343 18.47 20.03 26.62
CA ALA A 343 18.28 21.03 27.66
C ALA A 343 19.19 22.25 27.48
N SER A 344 20.47 22.03 27.16
CA SER A 344 21.46 23.07 26.89
C SER A 344 21.06 23.94 25.69
N LEU A 345 20.66 23.32 24.57
CA LEU A 345 20.19 24.06 23.40
C LEU A 345 18.92 24.87 23.71
N LEU A 346 17.92 24.28 24.39
CA LEU A 346 16.70 24.99 24.76
C LEU A 346 16.98 26.16 25.72
N LYS A 347 17.92 26.00 26.65
CA LYS A 347 18.36 27.08 27.54
C LYS A 347 19.00 28.23 26.76
N SER A 348 19.80 27.92 25.73
CA SER A 348 20.38 28.95 24.86
C SER A 348 19.34 29.76 24.07
N LEU A 349 18.12 29.22 23.92
CA LEU A 349 17.02 29.82 23.17
C LEU A 349 15.98 30.50 24.07
N SER A 350 16.23 30.62 25.38
CA SER A 350 15.25 31.15 26.33
C SER A 350 14.80 32.57 25.97
N THR A 351 15.68 33.38 25.37
CA THR A 351 15.39 34.76 24.98
C THR A 351 14.78 34.90 23.57
N ALA A 352 14.67 33.80 22.81
CA ALA A 352 14.22 33.89 21.41
C ALA A 352 12.76 34.35 21.25
N LEU A 353 11.93 34.21 22.30
CA LEU A 353 10.54 34.66 22.35
C LEU A 353 10.35 35.96 23.16
N ASP A 354 11.43 36.59 23.64
CA ASP A 354 11.34 37.81 24.44
C ASP A 354 10.86 39.00 23.61
N ARG A 355 10.01 39.85 24.19
CA ARG A 355 9.42 41.01 23.48
C ARG A 355 10.46 42.00 22.96
N ILE A 356 11.62 42.08 23.59
CA ILE A 356 12.71 43.00 23.23
C ILE A 356 13.95 42.15 22.96
N GLY A 357 14.44 42.15 21.71
CA GLY A 357 15.63 41.40 21.30
C GLY A 357 15.40 39.92 20.91
N GLY A 358 14.15 39.43 20.95
CA GLY A 358 13.78 38.12 20.41
C GLY A 358 13.68 38.09 18.87
N VAL A 359 13.37 36.92 18.31
CA VAL A 359 13.26 36.71 16.85
C VAL A 359 11.83 37.03 16.39
N PRO A 360 11.61 38.07 15.53
CA PRO A 360 10.27 38.51 15.15
C PRO A 360 9.38 37.40 14.57
N GLU A 361 9.91 36.58 13.67
CA GLU A 361 9.12 35.51 13.02
C GLU A 361 8.66 34.44 14.02
N LEU A 362 9.45 34.17 15.05
CA LEU A 362 9.09 33.22 16.12
C LEU A 362 8.05 33.82 17.06
N GLN A 363 8.16 35.12 17.33
CA GLN A 363 7.14 35.85 18.09
C GLN A 363 5.82 35.86 17.33
N ASP A 364 5.81 36.05 16.02
CA ASP A 364 4.59 36.02 15.20
C ASP A 364 3.91 34.65 15.25
N LEU A 365 4.67 33.57 15.13
CA LEU A 365 4.15 32.21 15.29
C LEU A 365 3.62 31.96 16.71
N ALA A 366 4.34 32.39 17.75
CA ALA A 366 3.90 32.27 19.13
C ALA A 366 2.65 33.12 19.42
N ASN A 367 2.59 34.34 18.89
CA ASN A 367 1.47 35.26 19.03
C ASN A 367 0.25 34.75 18.27
N THR A 368 0.44 34.09 17.13
CA THR A 368 -0.62 33.35 16.45
C THR A 368 -1.17 32.29 17.41
N TRP A 369 -0.34 31.42 17.99
CA TRP A 369 -0.83 30.44 18.97
C TRP A 369 -1.52 31.04 20.20
N ARG A 370 -1.01 32.16 20.74
CA ARG A 370 -1.57 32.85 21.91
C ARG A 370 -2.90 33.55 21.62
N SER A 371 -2.92 34.39 20.59
CA SER A 371 -4.05 35.28 20.27
C SER A 371 -5.12 34.58 19.45
N GLU A 372 -4.70 33.78 18.48
CA GLU A 372 -5.57 33.18 17.48
C GLU A 372 -6.06 31.79 17.88
N ARG A 373 -5.23 31.04 18.61
CA ARG A 373 -5.49 29.66 19.01
C ARG A 373 -5.58 29.50 20.52
N HIS A 374 -5.64 30.59 21.29
CA HIS A 374 -5.82 30.61 22.75
C HIS A 374 -4.97 29.58 23.52
N THR A 375 -3.74 29.37 23.08
CA THR A 375 -2.81 28.40 23.68
C THR A 375 -1.69 29.14 24.39
N GLU A 376 -1.39 28.74 25.63
CA GLU A 376 -0.25 29.31 26.35
C GLU A 376 1.07 28.82 25.75
N ILE A 377 1.87 29.75 25.24
CA ILE A 377 3.24 29.51 24.77
C ILE A 377 4.19 30.34 25.64
N ARG A 378 4.90 29.69 26.56
CA ARG A 378 5.83 30.35 27.50
C ARG A 378 7.27 30.18 27.05
N THR A 379 7.61 29.01 26.51
CA THR A 379 8.97 28.67 26.09
C THR A 379 9.03 28.32 24.59
N VAL A 380 10.25 28.33 24.02
CA VAL A 380 10.49 27.81 22.66
C VAL A 380 10.13 26.34 22.55
N ARG A 381 10.33 25.56 23.61
CA ARG A 381 9.93 24.16 23.67
C ARG A 381 8.42 24.01 23.49
N ASP A 382 7.63 24.83 24.19
CA ASP A 382 6.16 24.79 24.09
C ASP A 382 5.71 25.03 22.66
N LEU A 383 6.37 25.95 21.95
CA LEU A 383 6.11 26.27 20.55
C LEU A 383 6.48 25.13 19.60
N ILE A 384 7.66 24.52 19.78
CA ILE A 384 8.09 23.36 18.98
C ILE A 384 7.13 22.19 19.15
N GLU A 385 6.73 21.88 20.39
CA GLU A 385 5.81 20.78 20.71
C GLU A 385 4.38 21.04 20.20
N ARG A 386 4.06 22.24 19.68
CA ARG A 386 2.82 22.46 18.91
C ARG A 386 2.90 21.98 17.45
N TYR A 387 4.10 21.88 16.91
CA TYR A 387 4.34 21.45 15.53
C TYR A 387 5.00 20.06 15.44
N TYR A 388 5.57 19.53 16.51
CA TYR A 388 6.25 18.23 16.49
C TYR A 388 5.86 17.40 17.71
N ALA A 389 5.78 16.08 17.56
CA ALA A 389 5.41 15.19 18.66
C ALA A 389 6.47 15.16 19.79
N SER A 390 7.74 15.38 19.42
CA SER A 390 8.85 15.53 20.37
C SER A 390 9.99 16.33 19.75
N PHE A 391 10.93 16.75 20.59
CA PHE A 391 12.15 17.45 20.17
C PHE A 391 13.37 16.85 20.89
N THR A 392 14.40 16.47 20.16
CA THR A 392 15.65 15.90 20.72
C THR A 392 16.87 16.38 19.93
N VAL A 393 17.98 16.61 20.62
CA VAL A 393 19.26 17.05 20.02
C VAL A 393 20.31 15.96 20.20
N VAL A 394 21.05 15.65 19.13
CA VAL A 394 22.19 14.72 19.13
C VAL A 394 23.41 15.44 18.53
N ARG A 395 24.56 15.35 19.20
CA ARG A 395 25.83 15.95 18.75
C ARG A 395 26.71 14.88 18.12
N ILE A 396 27.22 15.12 16.91
CA ILE A 396 28.22 14.25 16.26
C ILE A 396 29.56 14.98 16.30
N PRO A 397 30.63 14.37 16.83
CA PRO A 397 31.94 15.01 16.92
C PRO A 397 32.54 15.28 15.54
N ALA A 398 33.44 16.26 15.48
CA ALA A 398 34.32 16.47 14.32
C ALA A 398 35.30 15.29 14.12
N LYS A 399 36.09 15.35 13.04
CA LYS A 399 37.08 14.30 12.69
C LYS A 399 38.08 14.07 13.85
N GLY A 400 38.52 12.83 14.04
CA GLY A 400 39.63 12.48 14.95
C GLY A 400 39.27 11.56 16.12
N ARG A 401 37.97 11.33 16.39
CA ARG A 401 37.49 10.47 17.49
C ARG A 401 36.41 9.48 17.03
N TYR A 402 36.80 8.39 16.39
CA TYR A 402 35.87 7.47 15.72
C TYR A 402 35.03 6.66 16.72
N THR A 403 35.55 6.35 17.90
CA THR A 403 34.80 5.60 18.93
C THR A 403 33.66 6.44 19.53
N LEU A 404 33.93 7.74 19.79
CA LEU A 404 32.88 8.66 20.23
C LEU A 404 31.86 8.89 19.12
N MET A 405 32.33 9.05 17.88
CA MET A 405 31.45 9.18 16.70
C MET A 405 30.49 7.99 16.58
N ASP A 406 31.00 6.76 16.70
CA ASP A 406 30.18 5.54 16.68
C ASP A 406 29.16 5.50 17.83
N LYS A 407 29.57 5.88 19.04
CA LYS A 407 28.67 6.03 20.19
C LYS A 407 27.57 7.05 19.92
N GLN A 408 27.86 8.16 19.25
CA GLN A 408 26.87 9.19 18.93
C GLN A 408 25.92 8.76 17.79
N PHE A 409 26.40 8.05 16.77
CA PHE A 409 25.52 7.45 15.76
C PHE A 409 24.62 6.36 16.35
N ASN A 410 25.13 5.57 17.31
CA ASN A 410 24.31 4.67 18.13
C ASN A 410 23.20 5.42 18.88
N SER A 411 23.54 6.52 19.56
CA SER A 411 22.57 7.36 20.27
C SER A 411 21.52 7.93 19.31
N LEU A 412 21.93 8.40 18.13
CA LEU A 412 21.01 8.87 17.09
C LEU A 412 20.04 7.76 16.64
N LEU A 413 20.56 6.56 16.37
CA LEU A 413 19.73 5.42 15.98
C LEU A 413 18.76 5.01 17.09
N GLN A 414 19.19 5.04 18.35
CA GLN A 414 18.32 4.79 19.51
C GLN A 414 17.19 5.81 19.62
N VAL A 415 17.49 7.11 19.46
CA VAL A 415 16.48 8.17 19.45
C VAL A 415 15.48 7.94 18.30
N ILE A 416 15.97 7.68 17.09
CA ILE A 416 15.13 7.37 15.92
C ILE A 416 14.25 6.14 16.20
N ASN A 417 14.80 5.07 16.77
CA ASN A 417 14.07 3.84 17.11
C ASN A 417 12.92 4.11 18.09
N VAL A 418 13.19 4.86 19.16
CA VAL A 418 12.18 5.21 20.17
C VAL A 418 11.05 6.03 19.55
N ASN A 419 11.40 7.07 18.80
CA ASN A 419 10.43 7.95 18.15
C ASN A 419 9.58 7.22 17.09
N CYS A 420 10.21 6.37 16.27
CA CYS A 420 9.49 5.55 15.30
C CYS A 420 8.51 4.58 15.99
N ARG A 421 8.89 4.00 17.13
CA ARG A 421 8.03 3.10 17.90
C ARG A 421 6.82 3.83 18.50
N GLU A 422 7.03 5.01 19.06
CA GLU A 422 5.95 5.84 19.62
C GLU A 422 4.96 6.29 18.53
N SER A 423 5.50 6.68 17.36
CA SER A 423 4.68 7.02 16.19
C SER A 423 3.85 5.81 15.71
N LEU A 424 4.46 4.62 15.65
CA LEU A 424 3.77 3.36 15.30
C LEU A 424 2.63 3.02 16.29
N GLU A 425 2.89 3.13 17.59
CA GLU A 425 1.90 2.88 18.65
C GLU A 425 0.75 3.89 18.58
N THR A 426 1.04 5.15 18.26
CA THR A 426 0.02 6.20 18.07
C THR A 426 -0.84 5.93 16.84
N LYS A 427 -0.23 5.59 15.69
CA LYS A 427 -0.97 5.18 14.48
C LYS A 427 -1.84 3.95 14.74
N ARG A 428 -1.37 2.99 15.53
CA ARG A 428 -2.15 1.80 15.94
C ARG A 428 -3.36 2.20 16.79
N ARG A 429 -3.19 3.04 17.81
CA ARG A 429 -4.30 3.53 18.66
C ARG A 429 -5.34 4.33 17.87
N ALA A 430 -4.89 5.10 16.87
CA ALA A 430 -5.76 5.84 15.96
C ALA A 430 -6.40 4.96 14.86
N ARG A 431 -6.18 3.63 14.87
CA ARG A 431 -6.62 2.67 13.84
C ARG A 431 -6.26 3.10 12.42
N MET A 432 -5.03 3.61 12.27
CA MET A 432 -4.47 4.17 11.04
C MET A 432 -3.10 3.56 10.70
N LEU A 433 -2.85 2.36 11.21
CA LEU A 433 -1.60 1.66 10.98
C LEU A 433 -1.58 1.07 9.57
N SER A 434 -1.04 1.81 8.61
CA SER A 434 -1.02 1.41 7.21
C SER A 434 0.05 0.37 6.91
N ASN A 435 -0.34 -0.72 6.26
CA ASN A 435 0.62 -1.67 5.69
C ASN A 435 1.32 -1.08 4.45
N THR A 436 2.20 -1.86 3.84
CA THR A 436 3.01 -1.46 2.68
C THR A 436 2.19 -1.01 1.47
N ASP A 437 1.10 -1.69 1.15
CA ASP A 437 0.25 -1.33 0.01
C ASP A 437 -0.62 -0.10 0.33
N GLU A 438 -1.23 -0.07 1.52
CA GLU A 438 -2.04 1.06 2.00
C GLU A 438 -1.22 2.35 2.09
N TRP A 439 0.01 2.28 2.61
CA TRP A 439 0.88 3.44 2.71
C TRP A 439 1.25 4.00 1.34
N ASN A 440 1.43 3.15 0.32
CA ASN A 440 1.61 3.61 -1.07
C ASN A 440 0.40 4.41 -1.55
N ILE A 441 -0.83 3.95 -1.26
CA ILE A 441 -2.07 4.65 -1.64
C ILE A 441 -2.10 6.05 -1.00
N TYR A 442 -1.77 6.16 0.30
CA TYR A 442 -1.69 7.45 0.98
C TYR A 442 -0.62 8.37 0.37
N LEU A 443 0.56 7.85 0.04
CA LEU A 443 1.60 8.63 -0.63
C LEU A 443 1.14 9.15 -1.99
N GLN A 444 0.59 8.28 -2.84
CA GLN A 444 0.15 8.65 -4.18
C GLN A 444 -0.98 9.68 -4.12
N ALA A 445 -1.94 9.50 -3.21
CA ALA A 445 -3.00 10.47 -2.95
C ALA A 445 -2.44 11.81 -2.45
N GLY A 446 -1.42 11.78 -1.58
CA GLY A 446 -0.73 12.99 -1.12
C GLY A 446 -0.01 13.72 -2.26
N PHE A 447 0.71 12.99 -3.12
CA PHE A 447 1.34 13.56 -4.31
C PHE A 447 0.30 14.20 -5.25
N ASP A 448 -0.81 13.52 -5.52
CA ASP A 448 -1.90 14.08 -6.35
C ASP A 448 -2.51 15.33 -5.71
N HIS A 449 -2.78 15.30 -4.40
CA HIS A 449 -3.37 16.40 -3.65
C HIS A 449 -2.48 17.64 -3.69
N PHE A 450 -1.23 17.54 -3.22
CA PHE A 450 -0.36 18.71 -3.08
C PHE A 450 0.18 19.24 -4.41
N THR A 451 0.22 18.43 -5.47
CA THR A 451 0.51 18.94 -6.83
C THR A 451 -0.68 19.66 -7.46
N SER A 452 -1.90 19.34 -7.03
CA SER A 452 -3.13 20.00 -7.50
C SER A 452 -3.44 21.28 -6.72
N ASN A 453 -3.27 21.26 -5.38
CA ASN A 453 -3.62 22.38 -4.51
C ASN A 453 -2.75 22.40 -3.22
N LEU A 454 -2.19 23.56 -2.87
CA LEU A 454 -1.40 23.75 -1.64
C LEU A 454 -2.21 24.33 -0.47
N ASP A 455 -3.39 24.87 -0.75
CA ASP A 455 -4.22 25.62 0.19
C ASP A 455 -5.22 24.73 0.92
N THR A 456 -5.78 23.71 0.24
CA THR A 456 -6.68 22.74 0.86
C THR A 456 -5.90 21.69 1.65
N PRO A 457 -6.40 21.24 2.82
CA PRO A 457 -5.72 20.22 3.60
C PRO A 457 -5.96 18.82 3.03
N PHE A 458 -4.93 17.97 3.10
CA PHE A 458 -5.03 16.55 2.76
C PHE A 458 -5.78 15.78 3.86
N ASN A 459 -6.89 15.11 3.54
CA ASN A 459 -7.72 14.40 4.51
C ASN A 459 -7.51 12.88 4.46
N PHE A 460 -6.89 12.33 5.51
CA PHE A 460 -6.61 10.89 5.60
C PHE A 460 -7.86 10.01 5.71
N ILE A 461 -8.98 10.52 6.25
CA ILE A 461 -10.23 9.74 6.33
C ILE A 461 -10.81 9.54 4.92
N GLU A 462 -10.78 10.58 4.08
CA GLU A 462 -11.33 10.51 2.73
C GLU A 462 -10.63 9.42 1.90
N VAL A 463 -9.31 9.34 1.98
CA VAL A 463 -8.52 8.31 1.29
C VAL A 463 -8.79 6.92 1.87
N SER A 464 -8.96 6.81 3.20
CA SER A 464 -9.30 5.56 3.87
C SER A 464 -10.68 5.04 3.45
N LEU A 465 -11.69 5.91 3.37
CA LEU A 465 -13.05 5.55 3.01
C LEU A 465 -13.15 5.01 1.58
N LYS A 466 -12.37 5.59 0.65
CA LYS A 466 -12.29 5.11 -0.74
C LYS A 466 -11.70 3.69 -0.84
N ASN A 467 -10.91 3.29 0.16
CA ASN A 467 -10.16 2.04 0.18
C ASN A 467 -10.54 1.11 1.33
N ASN A 468 -11.71 1.34 1.96
CA ASN A 468 -12.14 0.60 3.14
C ASN A 468 -12.25 -0.91 2.83
N PRO A 469 -11.78 -1.80 3.74
CA PRO A 469 -11.90 -3.23 3.55
C PRO A 469 -13.37 -3.69 3.55
N LEU A 470 -13.58 -4.91 3.05
CA LEU A 470 -14.88 -5.57 3.11
C LEU A 470 -15.36 -5.70 4.57
N PRO A 471 -16.63 -5.41 4.86
CA PRO A 471 -17.23 -5.72 6.16
C PRO A 471 -17.10 -7.22 6.47
N GLU A 472 -16.63 -7.55 7.68
CA GLU A 472 -16.42 -8.95 8.09
C GLU A 472 -17.54 -9.45 9.00
N ASN A 473 -18.17 -8.54 9.75
CA ASN A 473 -19.17 -8.88 10.75
C ASN A 473 -20.37 -7.93 10.75
N PHE A 474 -21.37 -8.28 11.56
CA PHE A 474 -22.61 -7.51 11.68
C PHE A 474 -22.40 -6.07 12.12
N GLY A 475 -21.45 -5.80 13.03
CA GLY A 475 -21.12 -4.45 13.48
C GLY A 475 -20.56 -3.58 12.35
N ASP A 476 -19.72 -4.15 11.49
CA ASP A 476 -19.19 -3.44 10.31
C ASP A 476 -20.29 -3.03 9.33
N HIS A 477 -21.27 -3.92 9.11
CA HIS A 477 -22.42 -3.63 8.24
C HIS A 477 -23.29 -2.48 8.79
N ILE A 478 -23.54 -2.45 10.11
CA ILE A 478 -24.24 -1.34 10.78
C ILE A 478 -23.45 -0.05 10.63
N ARG A 479 -22.14 -0.08 10.94
CA ARG A 479 -21.26 1.07 10.82
C ARG A 479 -21.24 1.62 9.40
N GLN A 480 -21.22 0.74 8.39
CA GLN A 480 -21.25 1.18 7.00
C GLN A 480 -22.55 1.91 6.62
N LEU A 481 -23.71 1.42 7.08
CA LEU A 481 -24.97 2.13 6.87
C LEU A 481 -24.99 3.46 7.63
N ALA A 482 -24.49 3.51 8.86
CA ALA A 482 -24.38 4.75 9.65
C ALA A 482 -23.46 5.79 8.96
N THR A 483 -22.32 5.36 8.42
CA THR A 483 -21.41 6.21 7.64
C THR A 483 -22.08 6.68 6.35
N ALA A 484 -22.88 5.84 5.68
CA ALA A 484 -23.63 6.25 4.48
C ALA A 484 -24.69 7.34 4.81
N ILE A 485 -25.38 7.22 5.95
CA ILE A 485 -26.31 8.26 6.44
C ILE A 485 -25.57 9.57 6.71
N LEU A 486 -24.42 9.51 7.40
CA LEU A 486 -23.60 10.70 7.66
C LEU A 486 -23.10 11.37 6.38
N ALA A 487 -22.76 10.59 5.35
CA ALA A 487 -22.33 11.13 4.06
C ALA A 487 -23.43 11.89 3.32
N VAL A 488 -24.69 11.42 3.41
CA VAL A 488 -25.87 12.10 2.83
C VAL A 488 -26.27 13.33 3.67
N TYR A 489 -26.12 13.23 4.99
CA TYR A 489 -26.52 14.26 5.95
C TYR A 489 -25.33 14.74 6.80
N PRO A 490 -24.36 15.47 6.22
CA PRO A 490 -23.10 15.79 6.86
C PRO A 490 -23.18 16.90 7.89
N ASP A 491 -24.32 17.59 8.05
CA ASP A 491 -24.47 18.74 8.96
C ASP A 491 -24.90 18.28 10.37
N PRO A 492 -23.99 18.31 11.37
CA PRO A 492 -24.32 17.88 12.74
C PRO A 492 -25.37 18.76 13.43
N LYS A 493 -25.66 19.97 12.93
CA LYS A 493 -26.73 20.82 13.50
C LYS A 493 -28.12 20.36 13.06
N LYS A 494 -28.21 19.65 11.94
CA LYS A 494 -29.47 19.13 11.38
C LYS A 494 -29.65 17.65 11.65
N THR A 495 -28.55 16.93 11.84
CA THR A 495 -28.52 15.48 12.00
C THR A 495 -27.65 15.15 13.20
N SER A 496 -28.28 14.81 14.33
CA SER A 496 -27.54 14.38 15.53
C SER A 496 -27.16 12.90 15.42
N GLY A 497 -26.07 12.50 16.08
CA GLY A 497 -25.66 11.09 16.10
C GLY A 497 -26.71 10.22 16.78
N GLN A 498 -27.39 10.78 17.80
CA GLN A 498 -28.58 10.18 18.40
C GLN A 498 -29.67 9.92 17.35
N TRP A 499 -30.00 10.90 16.50
CA TRP A 499 -31.01 10.70 15.45
C TRP A 499 -30.61 9.59 14.48
N ILE A 500 -29.33 9.48 14.10
CA ILE A 500 -28.85 8.40 13.21
C ILE A 500 -29.13 7.04 13.86
N PHE A 501 -28.68 6.83 15.10
CA PHE A 501 -28.84 5.55 15.77
C PHE A 501 -30.30 5.27 16.17
N GLU A 502 -31.10 6.27 16.54
CA GLU A 502 -32.54 6.09 16.79
C GLU A 502 -33.29 5.57 15.57
N ASN A 503 -32.96 6.07 14.38
CA ASN A 503 -33.54 5.61 13.12
C ASN A 503 -33.01 4.22 12.72
N LEU A 504 -31.72 3.95 12.94
CA LEU A 504 -31.14 2.63 12.73
C LEU A 504 -31.78 1.56 13.63
N GLY A 505 -32.24 1.93 14.83
CA GLY A 505 -32.76 0.99 15.82
C GLY A 505 -33.90 0.11 15.31
N SER A 506 -34.86 0.68 14.57
CA SER A 506 -35.95 -0.10 13.95
C SER A 506 -35.44 -1.05 12.87
N MET A 507 -34.51 -0.59 12.03
CA MET A 507 -33.94 -1.40 10.96
C MET A 507 -33.14 -2.57 11.53
N VAL A 508 -32.24 -2.30 12.48
CA VAL A 508 -31.40 -3.29 13.17
C VAL A 508 -32.24 -4.30 13.95
N ALA A 509 -33.25 -3.85 14.71
CA ALA A 509 -34.14 -4.75 15.45
C ALA A 509 -34.93 -5.67 14.50
N SER A 510 -35.48 -5.13 13.41
CA SER A 510 -36.21 -5.94 12.43
C SER A 510 -35.33 -6.97 11.72
N PHE A 511 -34.05 -6.64 11.51
CA PHE A 511 -33.07 -7.59 11.01
C PHE A 511 -32.75 -8.69 12.03
N ILE A 512 -32.51 -8.34 13.30
CA ILE A 512 -32.22 -9.36 14.33
C ILE A 512 -33.37 -10.36 14.41
N LEU A 513 -34.61 -9.87 14.34
CA LEU A 513 -35.80 -10.74 14.28
C LEU A 513 -35.77 -11.65 13.04
N LEU A 514 -35.46 -11.08 11.87
CA LEU A 514 -35.34 -11.84 10.62
C LEU A 514 -34.25 -12.93 10.73
N ASP A 515 -33.08 -12.63 11.27
CA ASP A 515 -31.99 -13.61 11.45
C ASP A 515 -32.39 -14.74 12.40
N CYS A 516 -33.05 -14.38 13.51
CA CYS A 516 -33.54 -15.34 14.50
C CYS A 516 -34.53 -16.32 13.89
N VAL A 517 -35.50 -15.85 13.10
CA VAL A 517 -36.50 -16.72 12.46
C VAL A 517 -35.89 -17.55 11.32
N GLN A 518 -34.95 -16.98 10.56
CA GLN A 518 -34.38 -17.66 9.39
C GLN A 518 -33.33 -18.72 9.72
N TYR A 519 -32.47 -18.48 10.73
CA TYR A 519 -31.25 -19.27 10.90
C TYR A 519 -31.02 -19.82 12.30
N ARG A 520 -31.78 -19.39 13.32
CA ARG A 520 -31.50 -19.74 14.71
C ARG A 520 -32.69 -20.43 15.37
N LYS A 521 -32.39 -21.27 16.35
CA LYS A 521 -33.39 -21.91 17.22
C LYS A 521 -33.37 -21.21 18.57
N GLY A 522 -34.49 -20.63 18.99
CA GLY A 522 -34.61 -19.85 20.24
C GLY A 522 -35.47 -18.59 20.03
N THR A 523 -35.87 -17.94 21.12
CA THR A 523 -36.57 -16.65 20.99
C THR A 523 -35.58 -15.53 20.65
N ALA A 524 -36.07 -14.44 20.06
CA ALA A 524 -35.19 -13.32 19.72
C ALA A 524 -34.62 -12.64 20.98
N GLU A 525 -35.33 -12.73 22.11
CA GLU A 525 -34.88 -12.28 23.43
C GLU A 525 -33.66 -13.09 23.92
N ASP A 526 -33.73 -14.43 23.89
CA ASP A 526 -32.62 -15.30 24.32
C ASP A 526 -31.36 -15.13 23.47
N LEU A 527 -31.54 -14.78 22.20
CA LEU A 527 -30.45 -14.64 21.24
C LEU A 527 -29.86 -13.23 21.20
N PHE A 528 -30.50 -12.25 21.85
CA PHE A 528 -30.13 -10.83 21.78
C PHE A 528 -28.74 -10.57 22.38
N GLU A 529 -28.37 -11.25 23.46
CA GLU A 529 -27.04 -11.11 24.12
C GLU A 529 -25.88 -11.34 23.14
N ARG A 530 -26.09 -12.18 22.12
CA ARG A 530 -25.07 -12.46 21.08
C ARG A 530 -24.86 -11.31 20.10
N TYR A 531 -25.75 -10.32 20.10
CA TYR A 531 -25.69 -9.15 19.22
C TYR A 531 -25.14 -7.91 19.92
N GLU A 532 -25.20 -7.85 21.25
CA GLU A 532 -24.81 -6.67 22.05
C GLU A 532 -23.40 -6.20 21.69
N TYR A 533 -22.42 -7.11 21.70
CA TYR A 533 -21.03 -6.81 21.31
C TYR A 533 -20.91 -6.11 19.94
N TYR A 534 -21.69 -6.53 18.93
CA TYR A 534 -21.65 -5.91 17.60
C TYR A 534 -22.32 -4.53 17.59
N LEU A 535 -23.37 -4.33 18.38
CA LEU A 535 -24.05 -3.04 18.52
C LEU A 535 -23.15 -2.02 19.22
N GLU A 536 -22.47 -2.46 20.29
CA GLU A 536 -21.49 -1.69 21.05
C GLU A 536 -20.33 -1.25 20.16
N THR A 537 -19.67 -2.24 19.53
CA THR A 537 -18.51 -1.99 18.67
C THR A 537 -18.86 -1.08 17.49
N ALA A 538 -20.03 -1.26 16.87
CA ALA A 538 -20.47 -0.41 15.76
C ALA A 538 -20.62 1.07 16.18
N LEU A 539 -21.18 1.33 17.37
CA LEU A 539 -21.36 2.67 17.91
C LEU A 539 -20.01 3.29 18.32
N GLU A 540 -19.17 2.55 19.04
CA GLU A 540 -17.84 2.98 19.46
C GLU A 540 -16.97 3.37 18.28
N GLU A 541 -16.91 2.51 17.25
CA GLU A 541 -16.11 2.77 16.06
C GLU A 541 -16.68 3.92 15.22
N PHE A 542 -18.00 4.03 15.11
CA PHE A 542 -18.63 5.16 14.44
C PHE A 542 -18.27 6.49 15.12
N CYS A 543 -18.47 6.57 16.44
CA CYS A 543 -18.14 7.76 17.24
C CYS A 543 -16.64 8.08 17.20
N GLY A 544 -15.79 7.05 17.25
CA GLY A 544 -14.33 7.20 17.27
C GLY A 544 -13.75 7.65 15.93
N LEU A 545 -14.22 7.08 14.82
CA LEU A 545 -13.62 7.23 13.49
C LEU A 545 -14.33 8.23 12.59
N HIS A 546 -15.64 8.41 12.74
CA HIS A 546 -16.47 9.11 11.75
C HIS A 546 -17.23 10.31 12.34
N TRP A 547 -17.62 10.28 13.62
CA TRP A 547 -18.38 11.38 14.21
C TRP A 547 -17.51 12.63 14.44
N PRO A 548 -17.90 13.80 13.92
CA PRO A 548 -17.09 15.02 14.03
C PRO A 548 -17.24 15.68 15.40
N CYS A 549 -16.20 16.40 15.81
CA CYS A 549 -16.21 17.17 17.04
C CYS A 549 -17.22 18.34 17.01
N ALA A 550 -17.97 18.52 18.10
CA ALA A 550 -19.00 19.56 18.24
C ALA A 550 -18.45 20.98 18.46
N TYR A 551 -17.16 21.12 18.77
CA TYR A 551 -16.53 22.41 19.06
C TYR A 551 -16.68 23.41 17.91
N GLU A 552 -17.13 24.63 18.23
CA GLU A 552 -17.35 25.71 17.28
C GLU A 552 -16.99 27.05 17.92
N ASN A 553 -16.35 27.92 17.14
CA ASN A 553 -16.10 29.30 17.54
C ASN A 553 -16.20 30.23 16.32
N ARG A 554 -15.83 31.52 16.48
CA ARG A 554 -15.89 32.52 15.39
C ARG A 554 -15.06 32.15 14.15
N ARG A 555 -14.15 31.18 14.25
CA ARG A 555 -13.23 30.73 13.19
C ARG A 555 -13.74 29.48 12.47
N GLY A 556 -14.93 28.99 12.86
CA GLY A 556 -15.60 27.86 12.25
C GLY A 556 -15.77 26.69 13.21
N ARG A 557 -16.23 25.58 12.64
CA ARG A 557 -16.53 24.33 13.34
C ARG A 557 -15.41 23.32 13.18
N CYS A 558 -15.14 22.55 14.22
CA CYS A 558 -14.22 21.43 14.16
C CYS A 558 -14.76 20.31 13.25
N VAL A 559 -13.88 19.68 12.47
CA VAL A 559 -14.22 18.54 11.58
C VAL A 559 -13.41 17.28 11.88
N THR A 560 -12.58 17.30 12.92
CA THR A 560 -11.72 16.19 13.32
C THR A 560 -12.49 15.17 14.16
N ALA A 561 -12.31 13.87 13.86
CA ALA A 561 -12.90 12.76 14.61
C ALA A 561 -12.15 12.47 15.93
N ALA A 562 -12.81 11.81 16.88
CA ALA A 562 -12.31 11.64 18.25
C ALA A 562 -10.92 11.00 18.34
N LEU A 563 -10.71 9.87 17.65
CA LEU A 563 -9.43 9.14 17.67
C LEU A 563 -8.26 9.90 17.03
N ARG A 564 -8.51 11.07 16.43
CA ARG A 564 -7.55 11.85 15.62
C ARG A 564 -7.38 13.29 16.08
N HIS A 565 -7.97 13.62 17.23
CA HIS A 565 -7.93 14.97 17.80
C HIS A 565 -6.55 15.29 18.38
N ASN A 566 -5.91 14.31 19.02
CA ASN A 566 -4.54 14.44 19.52
C ASN A 566 -3.56 14.12 18.37
N PRO A 567 -2.58 14.99 18.03
CA PRO A 567 -2.10 16.17 18.79
C PRO A 567 -2.59 17.54 18.32
N LYS A 568 -3.42 17.64 17.27
CA LYS A 568 -3.74 18.93 16.62
C LYS A 568 -4.82 19.76 17.32
N GLY A 569 -5.62 19.16 18.19
CA GLY A 569 -6.78 19.80 18.79
C GLY A 569 -7.90 20.02 17.77
N HIS A 570 -8.60 21.15 17.90
CA HIS A 570 -9.75 21.47 17.05
C HIS A 570 -9.30 22.09 15.72
N GLN A 571 -9.64 21.46 14.59
CA GLN A 571 -9.37 21.96 13.24
C GLN A 571 -10.65 22.11 12.43
N ASN A 572 -10.76 23.22 11.68
CA ASN A 572 -11.88 23.44 10.77
C ASN A 572 -11.66 22.81 9.38
N ALA A 573 -12.67 22.86 8.50
CA ALA A 573 -12.61 22.28 7.15
C ALA A 573 -11.49 22.87 6.26
N ALA A 574 -11.01 24.08 6.55
CA ALA A 574 -9.87 24.69 5.86
C ALA A 574 -8.51 24.21 6.42
N GLY A 575 -8.51 23.32 7.41
CA GLY A 575 -7.32 22.79 8.07
C GLY A 575 -6.74 23.70 9.16
N LYS A 576 -7.32 24.88 9.39
CA LYS A 576 -6.84 25.81 10.41
C LYS A 576 -7.16 25.32 11.80
N ILE A 577 -6.19 25.43 12.71
CA ILE A 577 -6.40 25.12 14.12
C ILE A 577 -7.20 26.26 14.75
N ILE A 578 -8.40 25.94 15.22
CA ILE A 578 -9.35 26.91 15.77
C ILE A 578 -9.32 26.97 17.31
N GLY A 579 -8.74 25.97 17.97
CA GLY A 579 -8.55 26.00 19.43
C GLY A 579 -7.86 24.74 19.96
N PRO A 580 -7.26 24.82 21.16
CA PRO A 580 -6.71 23.67 21.86
C PRO A 580 -7.84 22.97 22.63
N GLY A 581 -7.64 21.73 23.02
CA GLY A 581 -8.60 21.01 23.85
C GLY A 581 -8.63 19.53 23.55
N VAL A 582 -9.47 18.82 24.29
CA VAL A 582 -9.85 17.44 24.00
C VAL A 582 -11.04 17.43 23.05
N TYR A 583 -11.28 16.27 22.42
CA TYR A 583 -12.48 16.05 21.64
C TYR A 583 -13.73 16.37 22.46
N GLN A 584 -14.65 17.13 21.86
CA GLN A 584 -15.93 17.50 22.44
C GLN A 584 -17.05 16.95 21.57
N SER A 585 -18.02 16.30 22.19
CA SER A 585 -19.22 15.85 21.50
C SER A 585 -20.39 15.80 22.47
N GLU A 586 -21.56 16.22 21.99
CA GLU A 586 -22.84 16.01 22.67
C GLU A 586 -23.34 14.55 22.52
N PHE A 587 -22.71 13.79 21.62
CA PHE A 587 -23.01 12.38 21.35
C PHE A 587 -21.73 11.54 21.42
N SER A 588 -21.65 10.66 22.41
CA SER A 588 -20.51 9.74 22.59
C SER A 588 -20.99 8.32 22.82
N ALA A 589 -20.15 7.34 22.48
CA ALA A 589 -20.46 5.94 22.72
C ALA A 589 -20.71 5.68 24.21
N ASP A 590 -19.79 6.09 25.07
CA ASP A 590 -19.89 5.94 26.54
C ASP A 590 -21.22 6.45 27.11
N SER A 591 -21.75 7.56 26.57
CA SER A 591 -23.01 8.16 27.05
C SER A 591 -24.29 7.51 26.49
N TYR A 592 -24.21 6.83 25.35
CA TYR A 592 -25.39 6.44 24.57
C TYR A 592 -25.51 4.92 24.35
N ILE A 593 -24.45 4.15 24.63
CA ILE A 593 -24.38 2.71 24.38
C ILE A 593 -25.52 1.93 25.05
N ASP A 594 -25.77 2.16 26.35
CA ASP A 594 -26.84 1.49 27.08
C ASP A 594 -28.22 1.81 26.48
N ARG A 595 -28.45 3.08 26.15
CA ARG A 595 -29.71 3.54 25.55
C ARG A 595 -29.91 2.97 24.15
N TRP A 596 -28.83 2.86 23.38
CA TRP A 596 -28.83 2.26 22.05
C TRP A 596 -29.19 0.79 22.11
N VAL A 597 -28.46 0.00 22.89
CA VAL A 597 -28.69 -1.43 23.07
C VAL A 597 -30.09 -1.69 23.61
N TYR A 598 -30.51 -0.96 24.65
CA TYR A 598 -31.86 -1.04 25.22
C TYR A 598 -32.96 -0.68 24.21
N SER A 599 -32.75 0.36 23.40
CA SER A 599 -33.73 0.75 22.37
C SER A 599 -33.87 -0.32 21.30
N VAL A 600 -32.79 -0.97 20.87
CA VAL A 600 -32.86 -2.06 19.89
C VAL A 600 -33.60 -3.25 20.51
N LYS A 601 -33.27 -3.63 21.75
CA LYS A 601 -33.94 -4.72 22.48
C LYS A 601 -35.44 -4.49 22.61
N THR A 602 -35.84 -3.29 23.05
CA THR A 602 -37.27 -2.94 23.22
C THR A 602 -38.03 -3.02 21.90
N ARG A 603 -37.46 -2.47 20.81
CA ARG A 603 -38.07 -2.56 19.48
C ARG A 603 -38.15 -4.00 18.98
N LEU A 604 -37.13 -4.81 19.24
CA LEU A 604 -37.11 -6.24 18.91
C LEU A 604 -38.27 -6.98 19.57
N LEU A 605 -38.50 -6.75 20.87
CA LEU A 605 -39.61 -7.37 21.61
C LEU A 605 -40.97 -6.96 21.03
N VAL A 606 -41.16 -5.68 20.69
CA VAL A 606 -42.41 -5.21 20.04
C VAL A 606 -42.63 -5.91 18.69
N LEU A 607 -41.58 -6.07 17.89
CA LEU A 607 -41.66 -6.76 16.61
C LEU A 607 -41.93 -8.26 16.80
N GLN A 608 -41.36 -8.88 17.83
CA GLN A 608 -41.61 -10.28 18.17
C GLN A 608 -43.07 -10.51 18.59
N THR A 609 -43.65 -9.64 19.42
CA THR A 609 -45.08 -9.70 19.77
C THR A 609 -45.95 -9.49 18.52
N SER A 610 -45.55 -8.58 17.64
CA SER A 610 -46.25 -8.35 16.37
C SER A 610 -46.22 -9.58 15.45
N LEU A 611 -45.10 -10.31 15.44
CA LEU A 611 -44.96 -11.57 14.70
C LEU A 611 -45.86 -12.65 15.29
N GLN A 612 -45.86 -12.84 16.62
CA GLN A 612 -46.73 -13.79 17.31
C GLN A 612 -48.20 -13.55 17.01
N ALA A 613 -48.66 -12.29 17.11
CA ALA A 613 -50.03 -11.91 16.80
C ALA A 613 -50.42 -12.18 15.33
N ARG A 614 -49.47 -12.03 14.39
CA ARG A 614 -49.69 -12.35 12.97
C ARG A 614 -49.73 -13.85 12.75
N ASP A 615 -48.83 -14.61 13.35
CA ASP A 615 -48.79 -16.08 13.25
C ASP A 615 -50.09 -16.70 13.80
N ASP A 616 -50.65 -16.14 14.87
CA ASP A 616 -51.92 -16.59 15.44
C ASP A 616 -53.16 -16.25 14.58
N SER A 617 -53.08 -15.19 13.78
CA SER A 617 -54.21 -14.65 13.00
C SER A 617 -54.16 -14.94 11.49
N THR A 618 -53.03 -15.41 10.96
CA THR A 618 -52.86 -15.67 9.52
C THR A 618 -53.35 -17.06 9.11
N PRO A 619 -53.90 -17.22 7.89
CA PRO A 619 -54.27 -18.53 7.35
C PRO A 619 -53.06 -19.47 7.29
N LYS A 620 -53.28 -20.79 7.45
CA LYS A 620 -52.22 -21.84 7.40
C LYS A 620 -51.36 -21.86 6.12
N THR A 621 -51.71 -21.06 5.11
CA THR A 621 -50.93 -20.90 3.87
C THR A 621 -49.73 -19.98 4.01
N PHE A 622 -49.69 -19.11 5.04
CA PHE A 622 -48.54 -18.25 5.33
C PHE A 622 -47.58 -18.96 6.29
N THR A 623 -46.29 -18.84 6.02
CA THR A 623 -45.25 -19.33 6.92
C THR A 623 -44.79 -18.21 7.86
N ALA A 624 -44.24 -18.57 9.03
CA ALA A 624 -43.64 -17.59 9.95
C ALA A 624 -42.55 -16.73 9.26
N ILE A 625 -41.87 -17.28 8.25
CA ILE A 625 -40.87 -16.54 7.46
C ILE A 625 -41.50 -15.47 6.55
N ASP A 626 -42.70 -15.71 6.00
CA ASP A 626 -43.42 -14.71 5.20
C ASP A 626 -43.86 -13.53 6.07
N ASN A 627 -44.37 -13.83 7.27
CA ASN A 627 -44.82 -12.82 8.23
C ASN A 627 -43.67 -11.91 8.70
N VAL A 628 -42.50 -12.48 9.04
CA VAL A 628 -41.33 -11.68 9.43
C VAL A 628 -40.75 -10.88 8.26
N LEU A 629 -40.77 -11.41 7.04
CA LEU A 629 -40.31 -10.69 5.84
C LEU A 629 -41.18 -9.48 5.53
N ASP A 630 -42.49 -9.57 5.74
CA ASP A 630 -43.42 -8.45 5.61
C ASP A 630 -43.20 -7.40 6.70
N ILE A 631 -43.03 -7.82 7.96
CA ILE A 631 -42.66 -6.92 9.07
C ILE A 631 -41.36 -6.17 8.73
N HIS A 632 -40.33 -6.90 8.30
CA HIS A 632 -39.04 -6.32 7.96
C HIS A 632 -39.15 -5.34 6.78
N ARG A 633 -39.90 -5.70 5.73
CA ARG A 633 -40.18 -4.81 4.58
C ARG A 633 -40.86 -3.51 5.03
N HIS A 634 -41.81 -3.59 5.95
CA HIS A 634 -42.48 -2.41 6.49
C HIS A 634 -41.52 -1.50 7.27
N GLN A 635 -40.68 -2.06 8.15
CA GLN A 635 -39.68 -1.29 8.89
C GLN A 635 -38.68 -0.63 7.94
N MET A 636 -38.20 -1.36 6.94
CA MET A 636 -37.27 -0.87 5.92
C MET A 636 -37.87 0.26 5.07
N SER A 637 -39.12 0.11 4.63
CA SER A 637 -39.83 1.16 3.89
C SER A 637 -40.01 2.43 4.72
N SER A 638 -40.35 2.29 6.01
CA SER A 638 -40.47 3.43 6.91
C SER A 638 -39.12 4.13 7.12
N PHE A 639 -38.06 3.34 7.34
CA PHE A 639 -36.69 3.81 7.52
C PHE A 639 -36.22 4.65 6.33
N TYR A 640 -36.26 4.12 5.11
CA TYR A 640 -35.80 4.87 3.93
C TYR A 640 -36.69 6.06 3.60
N ARG A 641 -37.98 6.01 3.93
CA ARG A 641 -38.87 7.17 3.78
C ARG A 641 -38.46 8.32 4.70
N VAL A 642 -38.10 8.04 5.95
CA VAL A 642 -37.58 9.05 6.89
C VAL A 642 -36.25 9.63 6.39
N LEU A 643 -35.42 8.81 5.75
CA LEU A 643 -34.14 9.22 5.18
C LEU A 643 -34.24 9.89 3.80
N GLY A 644 -35.43 10.27 3.33
CA GLY A 644 -35.62 10.96 2.05
C GLY A 644 -35.59 10.07 0.80
N GLY A 645 -35.46 8.75 0.97
CA GLY A 645 -35.56 7.74 -0.09
C GLY A 645 -34.35 6.82 -0.19
N ALA A 646 -34.58 5.58 -0.62
CA ALA A 646 -33.55 4.55 -0.71
C ALA A 646 -32.51 4.81 -1.83
N GLN A 647 -32.84 5.64 -2.83
CA GLN A 647 -31.97 5.93 -3.97
C GLN A 647 -30.63 6.58 -3.58
N TYR A 648 -30.55 7.20 -2.40
CA TYR A 648 -29.31 7.80 -1.88
C TYR A 648 -28.38 6.79 -1.19
N PHE A 649 -28.84 5.55 -1.00
CA PHE A 649 -28.16 4.52 -0.23
C PHE A 649 -27.84 3.32 -1.10
N VAL A 650 -26.64 3.31 -1.69
CA VAL A 650 -26.13 2.19 -2.48
C VAL A 650 -24.84 1.68 -1.85
N SER A 651 -24.75 0.37 -1.65
CA SER A 651 -23.53 -0.30 -1.22
C SER A 651 -23.31 -1.59 -2.01
N HIS A 652 -22.05 -1.79 -2.38
CA HIS A 652 -21.55 -2.98 -3.08
C HIS A 652 -20.83 -3.96 -2.12
N THR A 653 -20.68 -3.60 -0.85
CA THR A 653 -20.04 -4.42 0.19
C THR A 653 -21.01 -4.84 1.29
N THR A 654 -22.12 -4.13 1.45
CA THR A 654 -23.19 -4.46 2.41
C THR A 654 -24.53 -4.52 1.69
N CYS A 655 -25.25 -5.63 1.82
CA CYS A 655 -26.66 -5.67 1.44
C CYS A 655 -27.47 -4.80 2.41
N PHE A 656 -27.86 -3.59 1.99
CA PHE A 656 -28.64 -2.67 2.81
C PHE A 656 -30.10 -3.09 3.06
N SER A 657 -30.51 -4.24 2.52
CA SER A 657 -31.74 -4.92 2.95
C SER A 657 -31.53 -5.71 4.23
N CYS A 658 -30.49 -6.56 4.32
CA CYS A 658 -30.32 -7.45 5.47
C CYS A 658 -29.13 -7.15 6.38
N LEU A 659 -28.23 -6.21 6.06
CA LEU A 659 -27.03 -5.88 6.86
C LEU A 659 -26.18 -7.10 7.30
N LYS A 660 -26.13 -8.16 6.48
CA LYS A 660 -25.49 -9.43 6.86
C LYS A 660 -24.61 -10.04 5.78
N GLN A 661 -25.06 -10.04 4.53
CA GLN A 661 -24.36 -10.72 3.44
C GLN A 661 -23.82 -9.72 2.43
N ALA A 662 -22.75 -10.12 1.75
CA ALA A 662 -22.22 -9.40 0.60
C ALA A 662 -23.30 -9.33 -0.50
N PRO A 663 -23.58 -8.14 -1.05
CA PRO A 663 -24.58 -8.00 -2.10
C PRO A 663 -24.02 -8.50 -3.44
N GLU A 664 -24.84 -9.14 -4.25
CA GLU A 664 -24.39 -9.86 -5.46
C GLU A 664 -25.20 -9.48 -6.70
N HIS A 665 -26.50 -9.26 -6.53
CA HIS A 665 -27.47 -9.07 -7.62
C HIS A 665 -27.79 -7.59 -7.76
N GLY A 666 -27.22 -6.95 -8.79
CA GLY A 666 -27.56 -5.58 -9.16
C GLY A 666 -28.98 -5.52 -9.73
N LEU A 667 -29.77 -4.56 -9.27
CA LEU A 667 -31.14 -4.31 -9.70
C LEU A 667 -31.23 -3.10 -10.63
N PRO A 668 -32.30 -2.96 -11.44
CA PRO A 668 -32.49 -1.81 -12.34
C PRO A 668 -32.44 -0.44 -11.65
N CYS A 669 -32.83 -0.37 -10.38
CA CYS A 669 -32.78 0.86 -9.59
C CYS A 669 -31.38 1.23 -9.09
N GLY A 670 -30.35 0.42 -9.39
CA GLY A 670 -28.96 0.64 -8.98
C GLY A 670 -28.57 -0.01 -7.65
N HIS A 671 -29.52 -0.49 -6.85
CA HIS A 671 -29.23 -1.25 -5.64
C HIS A 671 -28.68 -2.64 -5.94
N VAL A 672 -27.84 -3.15 -5.04
CA VAL A 672 -27.31 -4.51 -5.12
C VAL A 672 -27.76 -5.28 -3.88
N LEU A 673 -28.38 -6.45 -4.07
CA LEU A 673 -28.88 -7.29 -2.98
C LEU A 673 -28.14 -8.62 -2.92
N CYS A 674 -28.05 -9.20 -1.71
CA CYS A 674 -27.51 -10.55 -1.55
C CYS A 674 -28.47 -11.61 -2.08
N SER A 675 -27.93 -12.81 -2.35
CA SER A 675 -28.70 -13.96 -2.84
C SER A 675 -29.89 -14.30 -1.94
N ALA A 676 -29.73 -14.27 -0.61
CA ALA A 676 -30.80 -14.56 0.33
C ALA A 676 -31.96 -13.55 0.27
N CYS A 677 -31.65 -12.25 0.17
CA CYS A 677 -32.68 -11.20 0.03
C CYS A 677 -33.45 -11.32 -1.28
N VAL A 678 -32.75 -11.58 -2.39
CA VAL A 678 -33.41 -11.76 -3.69
C VAL A 678 -34.36 -12.96 -3.63
N GLN A 679 -33.91 -14.11 -3.12
CA GLN A 679 -34.76 -15.28 -2.97
C GLN A 679 -35.98 -14.98 -2.07
N ALA A 680 -35.77 -14.36 -0.92
CA ALA A 680 -36.81 -14.06 0.05
C ALA A 680 -37.93 -13.14 -0.48
N TYR A 681 -37.59 -12.16 -1.33
CA TYR A 681 -38.55 -11.20 -1.87
C TYR A 681 -39.07 -11.54 -3.28
N SER A 682 -38.61 -12.64 -3.86
CA SER A 682 -38.96 -13.08 -5.22
C SER A 682 -40.05 -14.14 -5.24
N LYS A 683 -40.66 -14.33 -6.41
CA LYS A 683 -41.51 -15.49 -6.70
C LYS A 683 -40.67 -16.55 -7.42
N LYS A 684 -40.65 -17.78 -6.88
CA LYS A 684 -40.02 -18.93 -7.56
C LYS A 684 -40.79 -19.22 -8.85
N HIS A 685 -40.11 -19.23 -9.98
CA HIS A 685 -40.71 -19.55 -11.28
C HIS A 685 -40.17 -20.87 -11.84
N SER A 686 -38.91 -21.20 -11.60
CA SER A 686 -38.37 -22.56 -11.83
C SER A 686 -37.29 -22.89 -10.79
N GLU A 687 -36.71 -24.09 -10.88
CA GLU A 687 -35.54 -24.46 -10.08
C GLU A 687 -34.28 -23.64 -10.43
N CYS A 688 -34.25 -22.97 -11.58
CA CYS A 688 -33.07 -22.26 -12.09
C CYS A 688 -33.24 -20.74 -12.07
N TYR A 689 -34.43 -20.20 -11.84
CA TYR A 689 -34.64 -18.76 -11.79
C TYR A 689 -35.81 -18.32 -10.91
N VAL A 690 -35.63 -17.15 -10.31
CA VAL A 690 -36.64 -16.43 -9.56
C VAL A 690 -36.95 -15.09 -10.23
N VAL A 691 -38.12 -14.55 -9.94
CA VAL A 691 -38.58 -13.29 -10.52
C VAL A 691 -38.90 -12.29 -9.41
N LEU A 692 -38.25 -11.13 -9.48
CA LEU A 692 -38.46 -10.01 -8.56
C LEU A 692 -39.26 -8.92 -9.28
N GLU A 693 -40.41 -8.55 -8.71
CA GLU A 693 -41.28 -7.51 -9.30
C GLU A 693 -40.87 -6.09 -8.90
N SER A 694 -40.16 -5.91 -7.79
CA SER A 694 -39.75 -4.61 -7.25
C SER A 694 -38.53 -4.76 -6.34
N CYS A 695 -37.71 -3.73 -6.25
CA CYS A 695 -36.67 -3.65 -5.22
C CYS A 695 -37.34 -3.53 -3.83
N PRO A 696 -37.01 -4.38 -2.85
CA PRO A 696 -37.57 -4.31 -1.51
C PRO A 696 -37.24 -3.00 -0.77
N LEU A 697 -36.16 -2.30 -1.15
CA LEU A 697 -35.78 -1.00 -0.57
C LEU A 697 -36.73 0.13 -0.99
N HIS A 698 -37.49 -0.04 -2.07
CA HIS A 698 -38.45 0.96 -2.56
C HIS A 698 -39.88 0.62 -2.14
N PRO A 699 -40.66 1.61 -1.68
CA PRO A 699 -42.08 1.40 -1.38
C PRO A 699 -42.91 1.16 -2.64
N VAL A 700 -42.64 1.91 -3.72
CA VAL A 700 -43.33 1.90 -5.03
C VAL A 700 -42.37 2.64 -5.99
N PRO A 701 -42.00 2.16 -7.20
CA PRO A 701 -42.78 1.29 -8.08
C PRO A 701 -42.15 -0.08 -8.37
N LYS A 702 -42.98 -0.95 -8.97
CA LYS A 702 -42.52 -2.18 -9.62
C LYS A 702 -41.59 -1.83 -10.78
N PHE A 703 -40.66 -2.72 -11.08
CA PHE A 703 -39.84 -2.60 -12.28
C PHE A 703 -40.75 -2.58 -13.53
N GLU A 704 -40.34 -1.85 -14.56
CA GLU A 704 -41.06 -1.82 -15.85
C GLU A 704 -41.21 -3.24 -16.42
N GLU A 705 -40.15 -4.06 -16.28
CA GLU A 705 -40.15 -5.48 -16.56
C GLU A 705 -39.75 -6.30 -15.32
N PRO A 706 -40.36 -7.48 -15.06
CA PRO A 706 -39.97 -8.33 -13.94
C PRO A 706 -38.50 -8.76 -14.02
N TRP A 707 -37.75 -8.52 -12.93
CA TRP A 707 -36.33 -8.78 -12.88
C TRP A 707 -36.04 -10.26 -12.62
N ARG A 708 -35.39 -10.93 -13.57
CA ARG A 708 -35.08 -12.36 -13.49
C ARG A 708 -33.69 -12.57 -12.93
N VAL A 709 -33.58 -13.42 -11.91
CA VAL A 709 -32.29 -13.82 -11.33
C VAL A 709 -32.16 -15.33 -11.44
N ALA A 710 -31.09 -15.78 -12.08
CA ALA A 710 -30.81 -17.19 -12.27
C ALA A 710 -29.90 -17.72 -11.15
N TYR A 711 -30.15 -18.97 -10.75
CA TYR A 711 -29.42 -19.67 -9.69
C TYR A 711 -28.91 -21.01 -10.19
N LYS A 712 -27.78 -21.45 -9.60
CA LYS A 712 -27.33 -22.84 -9.72
C LYS A 712 -28.36 -23.74 -9.03
N PRO A 713 -28.88 -24.78 -9.67
CA PRO A 713 -29.70 -25.79 -9.01
C PRO A 713 -28.95 -26.44 -7.84
N GLU A 714 -29.65 -26.79 -6.77
CA GLU A 714 -29.09 -27.31 -5.51
C GLU A 714 -28.15 -28.52 -5.73
N TYR A 715 -28.58 -29.47 -6.57
CA TYR A 715 -27.83 -30.72 -6.82
C TYR A 715 -26.94 -30.68 -8.06
N ALA A 716 -26.85 -29.54 -8.76
CA ALA A 716 -25.95 -29.40 -9.90
C ALA A 716 -24.52 -29.12 -9.40
N GLY A 717 -23.52 -29.77 -10.00
CA GLY A 717 -22.13 -29.41 -9.79
C GLY A 717 -21.78 -28.11 -10.53
N VAL A 718 -20.61 -27.58 -10.23
CA VAL A 718 -20.12 -26.33 -10.82
C VAL A 718 -19.20 -26.59 -12.00
N ARG A 719 -19.30 -25.76 -13.03
CA ARG A 719 -18.52 -25.88 -14.27
C ARG A 719 -17.58 -24.68 -14.41
N LEU A 720 -16.30 -24.96 -14.52
CA LEU A 720 -15.22 -24.01 -14.28
C LEU A 720 -14.29 -23.88 -15.49
N LEU A 721 -13.92 -22.65 -15.85
CA LEU A 721 -12.95 -22.35 -16.91
C LEU A 721 -11.79 -21.50 -16.36
N SER A 722 -10.56 -21.94 -16.65
CA SER A 722 -9.31 -21.25 -16.34
C SER A 722 -8.59 -20.86 -17.62
N LEU A 723 -8.25 -19.58 -17.76
CA LEU A 723 -7.53 -19.03 -18.93
C LEU A 723 -6.20 -18.41 -18.49
N ASP A 724 -5.11 -18.81 -19.13
CA ASP A 724 -3.75 -18.46 -18.73
C ASP A 724 -3.32 -17.08 -19.28
N GLY A 725 -2.32 -16.47 -18.64
CA GLY A 725 -1.62 -15.33 -19.20
C GLY A 725 -0.71 -15.72 -20.38
N GLY A 726 -0.52 -14.81 -21.34
CA GLY A 726 0.36 -15.10 -22.48
C GLY A 726 0.58 -14.03 -23.55
N GLY A 727 0.07 -12.81 -23.37
CA GLY A 727 0.15 -11.75 -24.38
C GLY A 727 -0.64 -12.10 -25.63
N ILE A 728 -0.15 -11.72 -26.82
CA ILE A 728 -0.79 -12.00 -28.12
C ILE A 728 -1.15 -13.48 -28.35
N ARG A 729 -0.51 -14.41 -27.61
CA ARG A 729 -0.79 -15.85 -27.67
C ARG A 729 -2.16 -16.25 -27.08
N GLY A 730 -2.91 -15.32 -26.49
CA GLY A 730 -4.31 -15.54 -26.11
C GLY A 730 -5.19 -16.01 -27.27
N ILE A 731 -4.80 -15.75 -28.52
CA ILE A 731 -5.46 -16.31 -29.70
C ILE A 731 -5.53 -17.85 -29.68
N VAL A 732 -4.54 -18.52 -29.07
CA VAL A 732 -4.53 -19.98 -28.91
C VAL A 732 -5.71 -20.44 -28.06
N GLU A 733 -6.07 -19.67 -27.02
CA GLU A 733 -7.19 -19.99 -26.14
C GLU A 733 -8.52 -19.89 -26.89
N LEU A 734 -8.70 -18.79 -27.64
CA LEU A 734 -9.89 -18.55 -28.46
C LEU A 734 -10.04 -19.59 -29.57
N GLU A 735 -8.96 -19.96 -30.26
CA GLU A 735 -8.98 -21.02 -31.28
C GLU A 735 -9.25 -22.39 -30.67
N THR A 736 -8.78 -22.65 -29.45
CA THR A 736 -9.10 -23.88 -28.72
C THR A 736 -10.58 -23.93 -28.36
N LEU A 737 -11.15 -22.84 -27.84
CA LEU A 737 -12.58 -22.73 -27.55
C LEU A 737 -13.42 -22.89 -28.83
N ARG A 738 -13.00 -22.29 -29.95
CA ARG A 738 -13.64 -22.46 -31.26
C ARG A 738 -13.61 -23.91 -31.74
N ALA A 739 -12.47 -24.59 -31.56
CA ALA A 739 -12.34 -26.00 -31.92
C ALA A 739 -13.24 -26.89 -31.06
N ILE A 740 -13.35 -26.62 -29.75
CA ILE A 740 -14.29 -27.31 -28.86
C ILE A 740 -15.73 -27.08 -29.31
N GLU A 741 -16.11 -25.81 -29.57
CA GLU A 741 -17.45 -25.46 -30.05
C GLU A 741 -17.78 -26.15 -31.39
N THR A 742 -16.79 -26.25 -32.29
CA THR A 742 -16.92 -26.99 -33.56
C THR A 742 -17.07 -28.49 -33.34
N ALA A 743 -16.32 -29.06 -32.39
CA ALA A 743 -16.32 -30.49 -32.09
C ALA A 743 -17.60 -30.96 -31.38
N LEU A 744 -18.27 -30.08 -30.62
CA LEU A 744 -19.62 -30.33 -30.10
C LEU A 744 -20.67 -30.51 -31.23
N GLY A 745 -20.31 -30.09 -32.45
CA GLY A 745 -21.03 -30.40 -33.68
C GLY A 745 -22.24 -29.49 -33.94
N PRO A 746 -22.77 -29.48 -35.17
CA PRO A 746 -23.90 -28.63 -35.56
C PRO A 746 -25.22 -28.98 -34.84
N HIS A 747 -25.29 -30.13 -34.16
CA HIS A 747 -26.43 -30.52 -33.35
C HIS A 747 -26.43 -29.87 -31.96
N CYS A 748 -25.28 -29.41 -31.46
CA CYS A 748 -25.19 -28.65 -30.23
C CYS A 748 -25.49 -27.18 -30.53
N LYS A 749 -26.72 -26.75 -30.23
CA LYS A 749 -27.13 -25.33 -30.38
C LYS A 749 -26.64 -24.43 -29.24
N LEU A 750 -25.91 -24.99 -28.26
CA LEU A 750 -25.47 -24.25 -27.09
C LEU A 750 -24.09 -23.64 -27.34
N PRO A 751 -23.94 -22.31 -27.17
CA PRO A 751 -22.63 -21.67 -27.29
C PRO A 751 -21.71 -22.09 -26.15
N ILE A 752 -20.39 -22.04 -26.38
CA ILE A 752 -19.40 -22.51 -25.39
C ILE A 752 -19.55 -21.84 -24.00
N ARG A 753 -20.00 -20.58 -23.96
CA ARG A 753 -20.24 -19.82 -22.72
C ARG A 753 -21.36 -20.40 -21.85
N ALA A 754 -22.30 -21.17 -22.42
CA ALA A 754 -23.38 -21.84 -21.69
C ALA A 754 -22.90 -22.97 -20.77
N PHE A 755 -21.66 -23.43 -20.97
CA PHE A 755 -21.08 -24.57 -20.27
C PHE A 755 -20.36 -24.19 -18.98
N PHE A 756 -20.23 -22.91 -18.64
CA PHE A 756 -19.43 -22.46 -17.50
C PHE A 756 -20.21 -21.56 -16.56
N ASP A 757 -20.07 -21.82 -15.26
CA ASP A 757 -20.64 -21.02 -14.17
C ASP A 757 -19.63 -19.99 -13.65
N LEU A 758 -18.33 -20.34 -13.67
CA LEU A 758 -17.22 -19.47 -13.30
C LEU A 758 -16.11 -19.52 -14.36
N ILE A 759 -15.70 -18.34 -14.82
CA ILE A 759 -14.52 -18.16 -15.67
C ILE A 759 -13.54 -17.26 -14.93
N VAL A 760 -12.29 -17.69 -14.75
CA VAL A 760 -11.25 -16.75 -14.33
C VAL A 760 -10.02 -16.79 -15.23
N GLY A 761 -9.50 -15.60 -15.50
CA GLY A 761 -8.41 -15.39 -16.43
C GLY A 761 -7.31 -14.47 -15.89
N THR A 762 -6.12 -14.61 -16.45
CA THR A 762 -4.96 -13.79 -16.10
C THR A 762 -4.42 -13.09 -17.32
N SER A 763 -4.06 -11.80 -17.21
CA SER A 763 -3.50 -11.03 -18.31
C SER A 763 -4.43 -11.10 -19.53
N THR A 764 -3.90 -11.49 -20.69
CA THR A 764 -4.72 -11.75 -21.87
C THR A 764 -5.86 -12.75 -21.67
N GLY A 765 -5.65 -13.84 -20.90
CA GLY A 765 -6.73 -14.76 -20.54
C GLY A 765 -7.84 -14.08 -19.74
N GLY A 766 -7.51 -13.01 -18.99
CA GLY A 766 -8.48 -12.13 -18.33
C GLY A 766 -9.30 -11.30 -19.32
N ILE A 767 -8.67 -10.76 -20.38
CA ILE A 767 -9.39 -10.08 -21.49
C ILE A 767 -10.37 -11.05 -22.14
N VAL A 768 -9.93 -12.28 -22.43
CA VAL A 768 -10.79 -13.34 -23.01
C VAL A 768 -11.92 -13.71 -22.05
N ALA A 769 -11.65 -13.84 -20.75
CA ALA A 769 -12.66 -14.12 -19.74
C ALA A 769 -13.76 -13.04 -19.70
N LEU A 770 -13.38 -11.77 -19.78
CA LEU A 770 -14.32 -10.64 -19.82
C LEU A 770 -15.15 -10.63 -21.11
N ALA A 771 -14.53 -10.89 -22.26
CA ALA A 771 -15.21 -10.97 -23.56
C ALA A 771 -16.23 -12.13 -23.63
N VAL A 772 -15.82 -13.33 -23.19
CA VAL A 772 -16.64 -14.54 -23.28
C VAL A 772 -17.69 -14.60 -22.17
N GLY A 773 -17.34 -14.19 -20.95
CA GLY A 773 -18.19 -14.36 -19.77
C GLY A 773 -19.06 -13.13 -19.45
N VAL A 774 -18.49 -11.92 -19.52
CA VAL A 774 -19.24 -10.70 -19.17
C VAL A 774 -19.95 -10.13 -20.39
N LYS A 775 -19.24 -9.91 -21.49
CA LYS A 775 -19.85 -9.44 -22.75
C LYS A 775 -20.64 -10.52 -23.49
N GLN A 776 -20.36 -11.80 -23.19
CA GLN A 776 -21.05 -12.95 -23.78
C GLN A 776 -21.01 -13.00 -25.31
N TRP A 777 -19.95 -12.47 -25.91
CA TRP A 777 -19.78 -12.49 -27.36
C TRP A 777 -19.60 -13.93 -27.88
N PRO A 778 -20.05 -14.23 -29.11
CA PRO A 778 -19.66 -15.44 -29.82
C PRO A 778 -18.14 -15.54 -29.98
N ILE A 779 -17.58 -16.75 -29.94
CA ILE A 779 -16.11 -16.94 -30.01
C ILE A 779 -15.51 -16.32 -31.28
N ARG A 780 -16.21 -16.40 -32.41
CA ARG A 780 -15.80 -15.76 -33.66
C ARG A 780 -15.62 -14.23 -33.50
N GLU A 781 -16.52 -13.59 -32.79
CA GLU A 781 -16.44 -12.15 -32.52
C GLU A 781 -15.30 -11.85 -31.54
N CYS A 782 -15.14 -12.66 -30.48
CA CYS A 782 -14.00 -12.56 -29.57
C CYS A 782 -12.66 -12.62 -30.32
N ILE A 783 -12.52 -13.52 -31.31
CA ILE A 783 -11.31 -13.64 -32.15
C ILE A 783 -11.06 -12.34 -32.93
N ASN A 784 -12.08 -11.83 -33.62
CA ASN A 784 -11.95 -10.62 -34.45
C ASN A 784 -11.56 -9.40 -33.60
N VAL A 785 -12.27 -9.18 -32.49
CA VAL A 785 -12.00 -8.07 -31.57
C VAL A 785 -10.63 -8.21 -30.92
N PHE A 786 -10.23 -9.42 -30.54
CA PHE A 786 -8.93 -9.67 -29.94
C PHE A 786 -7.78 -9.38 -30.91
N MET A 787 -7.93 -9.71 -32.19
CA MET A 787 -6.93 -9.42 -33.23
C MET A 787 -6.79 -7.91 -33.47
N ASP A 788 -7.91 -7.17 -33.57
CA ASP A 788 -7.90 -5.70 -33.69
C ASP A 788 -7.27 -5.03 -32.46
N LEU A 789 -7.64 -5.50 -31.26
CA LEU A 789 -7.05 -5.04 -30.00
C LEU A 789 -5.54 -5.23 -29.99
N CYS A 790 -5.03 -6.41 -30.38
CA CYS A 790 -3.59 -6.67 -30.42
C CYS A 790 -2.87 -5.73 -31.40
N GLN A 791 -3.46 -5.47 -32.57
CA GLN A 791 -2.89 -4.59 -33.57
C GLN A 791 -2.74 -3.15 -33.05
N LYS A 792 -3.71 -2.66 -32.26
CA LYS A 792 -3.68 -1.32 -31.67
C LYS A 792 -2.81 -1.25 -30.41
N ALA A 793 -2.90 -2.26 -29.53
CA ALA A 793 -2.27 -2.25 -28.21
C ALA A 793 -0.73 -2.37 -28.25
N PHE A 794 -0.17 -3.18 -29.15
CA PHE A 794 1.27 -3.39 -29.29
C PHE A 794 1.91 -2.36 -30.22
N THR A 795 1.59 -1.08 -30.00
CA THR A 795 2.22 0.04 -30.71
C THR A 795 3.59 0.31 -30.11
N GLU A 796 4.64 0.11 -30.92
CA GLU A 796 6.03 0.37 -30.57
C GLU A 796 6.27 1.85 -30.22
N ARG A 797 7.24 2.11 -29.33
CA ARG A 797 7.66 3.48 -29.01
C ARG A 797 8.53 4.05 -30.14
N GLU A 798 8.61 5.38 -30.21
CA GLU A 798 9.50 6.05 -31.17
C GLU A 798 10.94 5.50 -31.01
N PHE A 799 11.63 5.28 -32.14
CA PHE A 799 12.96 4.65 -32.23
C PHE A 799 13.04 3.13 -31.96
N ALA A 800 11.91 2.42 -31.90
CA ALA A 800 11.91 0.96 -31.92
C ALA A 800 12.50 0.40 -33.24
N GLY A 801 13.32 -0.65 -33.16
CA GLY A 801 14.00 -1.25 -34.32
C GLY A 801 15.37 -0.67 -34.66
N ILE A 802 15.82 0.41 -34.01
CA ILE A 802 17.21 0.92 -34.14
C ILE A 802 18.07 0.31 -33.03
N TRP A 803 19.03 -0.54 -33.41
CA TRP A 803 19.95 -1.22 -32.49
C TRP A 803 20.68 -0.20 -31.60
N GLY A 804 20.48 -0.30 -30.28
CA GLY A 804 21.04 0.63 -29.27
C GLY A 804 20.03 1.64 -28.71
N LEU A 805 19.18 2.25 -29.56
CA LEU A 805 18.19 3.24 -29.13
C LEU A 805 16.92 2.61 -28.52
N GLU A 806 16.52 1.42 -28.95
CA GLU A 806 15.34 0.72 -28.39
C GLU A 806 15.53 0.35 -26.89
N GLN A 807 16.75 -0.03 -26.50
CA GLN A 807 17.08 -0.30 -25.09
C GLN A 807 17.11 1.00 -24.28
N ALA A 808 17.66 2.08 -24.83
CA ALA A 808 17.66 3.40 -24.19
C ALA A 808 16.23 3.96 -24.03
N ALA A 809 15.37 3.83 -25.05
CA ALA A 809 13.97 4.24 -24.99
C ALA A 809 13.16 3.41 -23.97
N THR A 810 13.43 2.11 -23.86
CA THR A 810 12.78 1.23 -22.87
C THR A 810 13.27 1.53 -21.44
N LEU A 811 14.54 1.90 -21.27
CA LEU A 811 15.11 2.33 -19.98
C LEU A 811 14.58 3.72 -19.56
N ASN A 812 14.48 4.68 -20.49
CA ASN A 812 13.95 6.03 -20.23
C ASN A 812 12.43 6.04 -19.99
N HIS A 813 11.68 5.18 -20.69
CA HIS A 813 10.22 5.13 -20.58
C HIS A 813 9.67 3.96 -19.76
N GLY A 814 10.51 3.09 -19.20
CA GLY A 814 10.18 2.01 -18.26
C GLY A 814 9.22 0.92 -18.79
N SER A 815 8.89 0.92 -20.07
CA SER A 815 7.97 -0.04 -20.71
C SER A 815 8.24 -0.14 -22.20
N LYS A 816 8.22 -1.36 -22.74
CA LYS A 816 8.44 -1.62 -24.18
C LYS A 816 7.37 -0.95 -25.06
N TRP A 817 6.11 -1.02 -24.65
CA TRP A 817 4.97 -0.56 -25.46
C TRP A 817 4.39 0.76 -24.95
N LYS A 818 3.71 1.51 -25.83
CA LYS A 818 2.91 2.67 -25.40
C LYS A 818 1.69 2.16 -24.62
N THR A 819 1.46 2.68 -23.41
CA THR A 819 0.32 2.26 -22.56
C THR A 819 -1.01 2.86 -23.02
N LYS A 820 -0.99 4.09 -23.56
CA LYS A 820 -2.21 4.81 -23.97
C LYS A 820 -3.00 4.06 -25.07
N PRO A 821 -2.37 3.54 -26.15
CA PRO A 821 -3.05 2.74 -27.15
C PRO A 821 -3.71 1.47 -26.60
N LEU A 822 -3.09 0.78 -25.64
CA LEU A 822 -3.71 -0.38 -24.97
C LEU A 822 -5.01 0.03 -24.25
N HIS A 823 -4.99 1.13 -23.50
CA HIS A 823 -6.17 1.59 -22.76
C HIS A 823 -7.30 2.03 -23.70
N GLU A 824 -6.97 2.75 -24.77
CA GLU A 824 -7.94 3.16 -25.80
C GLU A 824 -8.53 1.93 -26.51
N ALA A 825 -7.70 0.98 -26.93
CA ALA A 825 -8.17 -0.26 -27.56
C ALA A 825 -9.05 -1.10 -26.63
N LEU A 826 -8.74 -1.15 -25.33
CA LEU A 826 -9.56 -1.83 -24.34
C LEU A 826 -10.90 -1.12 -24.11
N ALA A 827 -10.91 0.21 -24.09
CA ALA A 827 -12.13 1.00 -23.96
C ALA A 827 -13.03 0.85 -25.20
N ASP A 828 -12.44 0.87 -26.40
CA ASP A 828 -13.17 0.66 -27.67
C ASP A 828 -13.77 -0.75 -27.74
N ALA A 829 -13.01 -1.76 -27.32
CA ALA A 829 -13.46 -3.15 -27.36
C ALA A 829 -14.51 -3.43 -26.28
N LEU A 830 -14.17 -3.25 -25.00
CA LEU A 830 -15.00 -3.70 -23.87
C LEU A 830 -15.99 -2.64 -23.38
N GLY A 831 -15.90 -1.39 -23.83
CA GLY A 831 -16.72 -0.29 -23.35
C GLY A 831 -16.35 0.18 -21.94
N LEU A 832 -17.15 1.11 -21.43
CA LEU A 832 -16.94 1.79 -20.15
C LEU A 832 -17.86 1.27 -19.02
N ASP A 833 -18.54 0.15 -19.26
CA ASP A 833 -19.43 -0.47 -18.28
C ASP A 833 -18.65 -0.87 -17.01
N LYS A 834 -19.32 -0.79 -15.86
CA LYS A 834 -18.75 -1.25 -14.59
C LYS A 834 -18.60 -2.78 -14.58
N LEU A 835 -17.49 -3.29 -14.02
CA LEU A 835 -17.29 -4.72 -13.85
C LEU A 835 -18.35 -5.31 -12.91
N PHE A 836 -18.66 -4.59 -11.83
CA PHE A 836 -19.63 -4.98 -10.82
C PHE A 836 -20.60 -3.83 -10.53
N GLY A 837 -21.85 -4.18 -10.24
CA GLY A 837 -22.94 -3.21 -10.10
C GLY A 837 -23.36 -2.58 -11.44
N GLY A 838 -24.28 -1.63 -11.37
CA GLY A 838 -24.85 -0.94 -12.53
C GLY A 838 -25.99 -1.69 -13.25
N MET A 839 -26.65 -0.99 -14.17
CA MET A 839 -27.72 -1.56 -15.01
C MET A 839 -27.06 -2.41 -16.11
N ARG A 840 -27.09 -3.73 -15.95
CA ARG A 840 -26.60 -4.67 -16.98
C ARG A 840 -27.70 -4.91 -18.01
N GLU A 841 -27.34 -5.07 -19.27
CA GLU A 841 -28.30 -5.45 -20.31
C GLU A 841 -29.01 -6.76 -19.93
N LEU A 842 -30.34 -6.69 -19.93
CA LEU A 842 -31.32 -7.63 -19.37
C LEU A 842 -31.32 -9.06 -19.96
N ASN A 843 -30.50 -9.34 -20.98
CA ASN A 843 -30.57 -10.56 -21.79
C ASN A 843 -29.29 -11.40 -21.79
N ALA A 844 -28.50 -11.35 -20.71
CA ALA A 844 -27.45 -12.33 -20.51
C ALA A 844 -28.10 -13.73 -20.45
N SER A 845 -27.98 -14.50 -21.53
CA SER A 845 -28.58 -15.82 -21.64
C SER A 845 -28.04 -16.80 -20.58
N TYR A 846 -26.90 -16.47 -19.96
CA TYR A 846 -26.18 -17.31 -19.01
C TYR A 846 -25.66 -16.49 -17.81
N PRO A 847 -25.91 -16.88 -16.55
CA PRO A 847 -25.47 -16.16 -15.36
C PRO A 847 -24.00 -16.48 -14.99
N ILE A 848 -23.06 -16.04 -15.82
CA ILE A 848 -21.64 -16.39 -15.69
C ILE A 848 -20.94 -15.46 -14.70
N LYS A 849 -20.28 -16.05 -13.70
CA LYS A 849 -19.36 -15.35 -12.81
C LYS A 849 -17.99 -15.26 -13.47
N VAL A 850 -17.41 -14.07 -13.44
CA VAL A 850 -16.12 -13.78 -14.07
C VAL A 850 -15.21 -13.10 -13.07
N ALA A 851 -13.98 -13.59 -12.98
CA ALA A 851 -12.91 -12.96 -12.22
C ALA A 851 -11.65 -12.82 -13.08
N VAL A 852 -10.85 -11.78 -12.80
CA VAL A 852 -9.52 -11.60 -13.37
C VAL A 852 -8.50 -11.41 -12.27
N THR A 853 -7.31 -11.99 -12.43
CA THR A 853 -6.23 -11.84 -11.44
C THR A 853 -5.41 -10.59 -11.74
N SER A 854 -5.03 -9.84 -10.71
CA SER A 854 -4.12 -8.71 -10.80
C SER A 854 -3.16 -8.73 -9.60
N THR A 855 -2.26 -7.77 -9.51
CA THR A 855 -1.32 -7.62 -8.40
C THR A 855 -1.30 -6.17 -7.95
N SER A 856 -1.10 -5.91 -6.65
CA SER A 856 -0.93 -4.55 -6.14
C SER A 856 0.27 -3.85 -6.79
N GLY A 857 0.27 -2.51 -6.78
CA GLY A 857 1.35 -1.70 -7.35
C GLY A 857 2.74 -1.95 -6.75
N THR A 858 2.82 -2.48 -5.53
CA THR A 858 4.10 -2.88 -4.91
C THR A 858 4.56 -4.27 -5.37
N GLY A 859 3.72 -5.02 -6.08
CA GLY A 859 4.02 -6.37 -6.54
C GLY A 859 3.98 -7.44 -5.44
N ARG A 860 3.43 -7.13 -4.25
CA ARG A 860 3.45 -8.04 -3.07
C ARG A 860 2.17 -8.77 -2.75
N LYS A 861 1.05 -8.25 -3.24
CA LYS A 861 -0.27 -8.73 -2.88
C LYS A 861 -1.03 -9.11 -4.16
N PRO A 862 -1.34 -10.39 -4.39
CA PRO A 862 -2.21 -10.77 -5.48
C PRO A 862 -3.64 -10.31 -5.19
N LEU A 863 -4.32 -9.87 -6.24
CA LEU A 863 -5.66 -9.30 -6.22
C LEU A 863 -6.59 -10.10 -7.16
N VAL A 864 -7.86 -10.21 -6.78
CA VAL A 864 -8.92 -10.73 -7.64
C VAL A 864 -9.95 -9.63 -7.87
N LEU A 865 -10.23 -9.34 -9.14
CA LEU A 865 -11.21 -8.37 -9.58
C LEU A 865 -12.36 -9.15 -10.23
N ALA A 866 -13.60 -8.98 -9.77
CA ALA A 866 -14.70 -9.86 -10.19
C ALA A 866 -15.99 -9.11 -10.54
N ASN A 867 -16.85 -9.75 -11.34
CA ASN A 867 -18.19 -9.28 -11.67
C ASN A 867 -19.27 -9.77 -10.68
N TYR A 868 -18.86 -10.39 -9.57
CA TYR A 868 -19.68 -10.88 -8.46
C TYR A 868 -19.09 -10.40 -7.13
N SER A 869 -19.83 -10.56 -6.03
CA SER A 869 -19.32 -10.34 -4.67
C SER A 869 -19.43 -11.63 -3.87
N ARG A 870 -18.57 -11.79 -2.87
CA ARG A 870 -18.56 -12.95 -1.97
C ARG A 870 -17.94 -12.57 -0.62
N ALA A 871 -18.25 -13.33 0.42
CA ALA A 871 -17.62 -13.15 1.74
C ALA A 871 -16.14 -13.58 1.70
N GLU A 872 -15.28 -12.89 2.44
CA GLU A 872 -13.88 -13.31 2.60
C GLU A 872 -13.81 -14.57 3.47
N GLY A 873 -12.92 -15.49 3.12
CA GLY A 873 -12.62 -16.66 3.95
C GLY A 873 -11.39 -16.44 4.82
N ASP A 874 -11.20 -17.28 5.85
CA ASP A 874 -10.06 -17.17 6.76
C ASP A 874 -8.71 -17.21 6.01
N SER A 875 -7.85 -16.23 6.31
CA SER A 875 -6.48 -16.08 5.78
C SER A 875 -6.38 -16.26 4.25
N PRO A 876 -6.82 -15.27 3.46
CA PRO A 876 -6.91 -15.44 2.02
C PRO A 876 -5.54 -15.31 1.33
N PRO A 877 -5.26 -16.14 0.30
CA PRO A 877 -3.99 -16.17 -0.45
C PRO A 877 -3.90 -15.03 -1.49
N TYR A 878 -4.99 -14.28 -1.67
CA TYR A 878 -5.14 -13.07 -2.46
C TYR A 878 -6.20 -12.18 -1.82
N GLU A 879 -6.19 -10.90 -2.10
CA GLU A 879 -7.27 -10.00 -1.70
C GLU A 879 -8.33 -9.90 -2.79
N PHE A 880 -9.59 -10.05 -2.39
CA PHE A 880 -10.72 -9.81 -3.27
C PHE A 880 -11.09 -8.34 -3.24
N LEU A 881 -10.93 -7.66 -4.38
CA LEU A 881 -11.18 -6.23 -4.44
C LEU A 881 -12.65 -5.96 -4.75
N ARG A 882 -13.35 -5.37 -3.78
CA ARG A 882 -14.72 -4.88 -3.90
C ARG A 882 -14.79 -3.51 -3.24
N ARG A 883 -15.44 -2.54 -3.89
CA ARG A 883 -15.55 -1.18 -3.34
C ARG A 883 -16.93 -0.97 -2.75
N ALA A 884 -17.02 -0.09 -1.77
CA ALA A 884 -18.31 0.24 -1.14
C ALA A 884 -19.27 0.96 -2.10
N HIS A 885 -18.75 1.86 -2.94
CA HIS A 885 -19.55 2.72 -3.82
C HIS A 885 -19.33 2.41 -5.30
N PRO A 886 -20.38 2.52 -6.14
CA PRO A 886 -20.30 2.26 -7.59
C PRO A 886 -19.26 3.10 -8.32
N ASP A 887 -19.08 4.36 -7.94
CA ASP A 887 -18.14 5.29 -8.59
C ASP A 887 -16.67 4.89 -8.40
N LEU A 888 -16.40 4.09 -7.37
CA LEU A 888 -15.07 3.57 -7.05
C LEU A 888 -14.81 2.20 -7.70
N GLU A 889 -15.82 1.55 -8.28
CA GLU A 889 -15.66 0.28 -8.96
C GLU A 889 -14.88 0.43 -10.27
N LEU A 890 -14.06 -0.58 -10.55
CA LEU A 890 -13.39 -0.71 -11.84
C LEU A 890 -14.41 -1.01 -12.95
N GLY A 891 -14.23 -0.35 -14.08
CA GLY A 891 -14.84 -0.71 -15.36
C GLY A 891 -14.28 -2.00 -15.96
N LEU A 892 -14.95 -2.53 -16.98
CA LEU A 892 -14.49 -3.71 -17.72
C LEU A 892 -13.13 -3.48 -18.37
N CYS A 893 -12.97 -2.37 -19.10
CA CYS A 893 -11.70 -2.00 -19.72
C CYS A 893 -10.60 -1.74 -18.67
N GLU A 894 -10.97 -1.20 -17.51
CA GLU A 894 -10.05 -0.90 -16.41
C GLU A 894 -9.55 -2.18 -15.74
N ALA A 895 -10.43 -3.15 -15.48
CA ALA A 895 -10.06 -4.46 -14.97
C ALA A 895 -9.19 -5.24 -15.97
N ALA A 896 -9.49 -5.14 -17.26
CA ALA A 896 -8.69 -5.70 -18.35
C ALA A 896 -7.29 -5.08 -18.43
N ALA A 897 -7.19 -3.75 -18.24
CA ALA A 897 -5.91 -3.06 -18.18
C ALA A 897 -5.11 -3.43 -16.92
N ALA A 898 -5.78 -3.52 -15.76
CA ALA A 898 -5.17 -3.92 -14.50
C ALA A 898 -4.59 -5.35 -14.54
N THR A 899 -5.30 -6.30 -15.15
CA THR A 899 -4.80 -7.68 -15.28
C THR A 899 -3.66 -7.80 -16.30
N SER A 900 -3.57 -6.90 -17.29
CA SER A 900 -2.61 -6.99 -18.41
C SER A 900 -1.39 -6.07 -18.29
N ALA A 901 -1.26 -5.32 -17.19
CA ALA A 901 -0.19 -4.36 -16.94
C ALA A 901 1.16 -5.03 -16.59
N ALA A 902 1.73 -5.78 -17.55
CA ALA A 902 2.91 -6.62 -17.34
C ALA A 902 4.19 -5.77 -17.15
N PRO A 903 4.89 -5.88 -16.00
CA PRO A 903 6.11 -5.11 -15.76
C PRO A 903 7.18 -5.34 -16.83
N GLY A 904 7.71 -4.24 -17.38
CA GLY A 904 8.67 -4.23 -18.49
C GLY A 904 8.03 -4.16 -19.88
N TYR A 905 6.76 -4.58 -20.04
CA TYR A 905 6.01 -4.46 -21.28
C TYR A 905 5.10 -3.23 -21.27
N PHE A 906 4.28 -3.09 -20.24
CA PHE A 906 3.35 -1.98 -20.04
C PHE A 906 3.60 -1.32 -18.69
N LYS A 907 3.16 -0.07 -18.56
CA LYS A 907 3.13 0.64 -17.28
C LYS A 907 2.01 0.08 -16.39
N ALA A 908 2.18 0.19 -15.07
CA ALA A 908 1.14 -0.12 -14.09
C ALA A 908 -0.17 0.63 -14.42
N TYR A 909 -1.31 -0.04 -14.31
CA TYR A 909 -2.61 0.60 -14.48
C TYR A 909 -2.91 1.48 -13.27
N TYR A 910 -3.29 2.74 -13.51
CA TYR A 910 -3.67 3.68 -12.47
C TYR A 910 -5.17 3.84 -12.40
N HIS A 911 -5.77 3.47 -11.28
CA HIS A 911 -7.18 3.76 -11.04
C HIS A 911 -7.33 5.08 -10.26
N LYS A 912 -7.60 6.16 -11.01
CA LYS A 912 -7.70 7.53 -10.48
C LYS A 912 -8.72 7.68 -9.33
N PRO A 913 -9.95 7.11 -9.37
CA PRO A 913 -10.92 7.27 -8.28
C PRO A 913 -10.44 6.75 -6.92
N THR A 914 -9.63 5.71 -6.89
CA THR A 914 -9.14 5.07 -5.64
C THR A 914 -7.65 5.32 -5.37
N THR A 915 -6.98 6.07 -6.24
CA THR A 915 -5.53 6.33 -6.22
C THR A 915 -4.68 5.06 -6.05
N GLN A 916 -5.08 3.97 -6.71
CA GLN A 916 -4.44 2.65 -6.58
C GLN A 916 -3.81 2.18 -7.90
N ASP A 917 -2.72 1.43 -7.74
CA ASP A 917 -1.89 0.91 -8.82
C ASP A 917 -2.07 -0.59 -8.95
N PHE A 918 -2.13 -1.05 -10.20
CA PHE A 918 -2.32 -2.45 -10.55
C PHE A 918 -1.24 -2.92 -11.53
N LEU A 919 -0.74 -4.12 -11.27
CA LEU A 919 0.20 -4.85 -12.13
C LEU A 919 -0.44 -6.15 -12.60
N ASP A 920 0.16 -6.76 -13.63
CA ASP A 920 -0.32 -8.02 -14.19
C ASP A 920 -0.41 -9.14 -13.13
N GLY A 921 -1.49 -9.93 -13.21
CA GLY A 921 -1.72 -11.07 -12.32
C GLY A 921 -0.73 -12.22 -12.52
N ALA A 922 -0.04 -12.27 -13.66
CA ALA A 922 0.97 -13.28 -13.99
C ALA A 922 2.19 -13.25 -13.05
N LEU A 923 2.36 -12.19 -12.25
CA LEU A 923 3.35 -12.16 -11.18
C LEU A 923 3.12 -13.24 -10.12
N TYR A 924 1.87 -13.62 -9.88
CA TYR A 924 1.48 -14.64 -8.89
C TYR A 924 0.79 -15.85 -9.52
N TYR A 925 -0.22 -15.61 -10.35
CA TYR A 925 -1.13 -16.64 -10.86
C TYR A 925 -1.20 -16.61 -12.38
N ASN A 926 -0.10 -16.82 -13.10
CA ASN A 926 -0.14 -16.86 -14.58
C ASN A 926 -1.08 -17.95 -15.13
N ASN A 927 -1.24 -19.06 -14.39
CA ASN A 927 -2.33 -20.00 -14.58
C ASN A 927 -3.25 -19.89 -13.36
N PRO A 928 -4.50 -19.39 -13.50
CA PRO A 928 -5.33 -19.06 -12.36
C PRO A 928 -6.17 -20.23 -11.85
N VAL A 929 -5.87 -21.49 -12.20
CA VAL A 929 -6.68 -22.66 -11.80
C VAL A 929 -6.91 -22.77 -10.28
N GLN A 930 -5.92 -22.33 -9.49
CA GLN A 930 -6.04 -22.30 -8.03
C GLN A 930 -7.04 -21.24 -7.56
N VAL A 931 -7.05 -20.08 -8.21
CA VAL A 931 -8.01 -19.00 -7.95
C VAL A 931 -9.40 -19.46 -8.36
N VAL A 932 -9.56 -20.09 -9.53
CA VAL A 932 -10.83 -20.65 -10.02
C VAL A 932 -11.44 -21.62 -9.01
N HIS A 933 -10.64 -22.58 -8.53
CA HIS A 933 -11.13 -23.58 -7.58
C HIS A 933 -11.53 -22.97 -6.23
N ARG A 934 -10.69 -22.06 -5.69
CA ARG A 934 -10.98 -21.39 -4.42
C ARG A 934 -12.21 -20.49 -4.52
N GLU A 935 -12.32 -19.69 -5.57
CA GLU A 935 -13.48 -18.84 -5.77
C GLU A 935 -14.75 -19.67 -5.93
N ALA A 936 -14.71 -20.82 -6.63
CA ALA A 936 -15.86 -21.72 -6.71
C ALA A 936 -16.34 -22.19 -5.32
N MET A 937 -15.41 -22.55 -4.43
CA MET A 937 -15.74 -22.94 -3.04
C MET A 937 -16.33 -21.78 -2.22
N LEU A 938 -15.85 -20.55 -2.42
CA LEU A 938 -16.31 -19.38 -1.67
C LEU A 938 -17.67 -18.88 -2.17
N ILE A 939 -17.94 -19.03 -3.46
CA ILE A 939 -19.20 -18.62 -4.11
C ILE A 939 -20.29 -19.66 -3.84
N TRP A 940 -19.95 -20.94 -3.89
CA TRP A 940 -20.88 -22.06 -3.68
C TRP A 940 -20.42 -22.98 -2.55
N PRO A 941 -20.62 -22.57 -1.28
CA PRO A 941 -20.22 -23.36 -0.12
C PRO A 941 -20.88 -24.74 -0.03
N ASP A 942 -22.08 -24.88 -0.59
CA ASP A 942 -22.87 -26.13 -0.64
C ASP A 942 -22.15 -27.26 -1.39
N VAL A 943 -21.30 -26.91 -2.36
CA VAL A 943 -20.50 -27.87 -3.14
C VAL A 943 -19.01 -27.68 -2.93
N ALA A 944 -18.59 -26.96 -1.89
CA ALA A 944 -17.17 -26.70 -1.61
C ALA A 944 -16.36 -27.99 -1.35
N GLU A 945 -17.01 -29.02 -0.80
CA GLU A 945 -16.41 -30.34 -0.57
C GLU A 945 -16.58 -31.30 -1.76
N SER A 946 -17.37 -30.92 -2.77
CA SER A 946 -17.66 -31.73 -3.95
C SER A 946 -16.72 -31.41 -5.10
N HIS A 947 -16.56 -32.35 -6.03
CA HIS A 947 -15.82 -32.09 -7.27
C HIS A 947 -16.66 -31.27 -8.25
N PRO A 948 -16.05 -30.33 -9.00
CA PRO A 948 -16.73 -29.67 -10.11
C PRO A 948 -17.11 -30.70 -11.17
N ASP A 949 -18.26 -30.49 -11.81
CA ASP A 949 -18.70 -31.34 -12.93
C ASP A 949 -17.75 -31.20 -14.13
N LEU A 950 -17.20 -30.00 -14.31
CA LEU A 950 -16.25 -29.67 -15.36
C LEU A 950 -15.22 -28.66 -14.83
N LEU A 951 -13.93 -28.93 -15.07
CA LEU A 951 -12.86 -27.96 -14.96
C LEU A 951 -12.00 -28.01 -16.22
N LEU A 952 -12.07 -26.95 -17.02
CA LEU A 952 -11.25 -26.79 -18.21
C LEU A 952 -10.17 -25.73 -17.98
N SER A 953 -8.90 -26.08 -18.17
CA SER A 953 -7.78 -25.13 -18.13
C SER A 953 -7.10 -25.09 -19.49
N ILE A 954 -7.08 -23.91 -20.11
CA ILE A 954 -6.53 -23.66 -21.44
C ILE A 954 -5.31 -22.77 -21.29
N GLY A 955 -4.16 -23.24 -21.79
CA GLY A 955 -2.92 -22.48 -21.76
C GLY A 955 -2.60 -21.79 -23.09
N THR A 956 -1.78 -20.74 -23.04
CA THR A 956 -1.31 -19.97 -24.22
C THR A 956 -0.12 -20.58 -24.98
N GLY A 957 0.13 -21.88 -24.78
CA GLY A 957 1.22 -22.65 -25.40
C GLY A 957 2.59 -22.48 -24.70
N MET A 958 3.45 -23.50 -24.81
CA MET A 958 4.78 -23.55 -24.19
C MET A 958 5.89 -23.74 -25.23
N ASN A 959 7.06 -23.14 -24.99
CA ASN A 959 8.23 -23.38 -25.83
C ASN A 959 8.78 -24.78 -25.56
N HIS A 960 8.96 -25.57 -26.63
CA HIS A 960 9.43 -26.96 -26.56
C HIS A 960 10.80 -27.13 -25.89
N SER A 961 11.72 -26.17 -26.09
CA SER A 961 13.05 -26.20 -25.46
C SER A 961 12.97 -25.95 -23.95
N ALA A 962 12.19 -24.96 -23.53
CA ALA A 962 11.92 -24.66 -22.13
C ALA A 962 11.24 -25.84 -21.42
N LEU A 963 10.23 -26.43 -22.08
CA LEU A 963 9.55 -27.62 -21.57
C LEU A 963 10.51 -28.81 -21.44
N LYS A 964 11.40 -29.05 -22.40
CA LYS A 964 12.41 -30.11 -22.30
C LYS A 964 13.36 -29.91 -21.14
N THR A 965 13.76 -28.67 -20.85
CA THR A 965 14.60 -28.33 -19.69
C THR A 965 13.83 -28.57 -18.38
N GLU A 966 12.61 -28.06 -18.27
CA GLU A 966 11.76 -28.28 -17.08
C GLU A 966 11.45 -29.76 -16.84
N LEU A 967 11.19 -30.53 -17.91
CA LEU A 967 10.96 -31.97 -17.84
C LEU A 967 12.22 -32.76 -17.48
N ARG A 968 13.42 -32.26 -17.79
CA ARG A 968 14.70 -32.88 -17.41
C ARG A 968 15.01 -32.69 -15.92
N ASP A 969 14.54 -31.59 -15.34
CA ASP A 969 14.71 -31.27 -13.92
C ASP A 969 13.69 -32.00 -13.03
N LEU A 970 12.69 -32.68 -13.61
CA LEU A 970 11.78 -33.57 -12.89
C LEU A 970 12.47 -34.92 -12.59
N PRO A 971 12.29 -35.49 -11.38
CA PRO A 971 12.93 -36.75 -11.02
C PRO A 971 12.47 -37.91 -11.92
N LYS A 972 13.43 -38.72 -12.39
CA LYS A 972 13.29 -39.71 -13.49
C LYS A 972 12.14 -40.73 -13.38
N HIS A 973 11.64 -41.03 -12.17
CA HIS A 973 10.49 -41.94 -11.96
C HIS A 973 9.15 -41.36 -12.48
N MET A 974 9.13 -40.09 -12.88
CA MET A 974 7.94 -39.40 -13.39
C MET A 974 7.72 -39.53 -14.90
N VAL A 975 8.70 -40.01 -15.67
CA VAL A 975 8.68 -39.98 -17.15
C VAL A 975 8.23 -41.30 -17.79
N GLU A 976 8.14 -42.40 -17.03
CA GLU A 976 7.66 -43.68 -17.58
C GLU A 976 6.13 -43.71 -17.75
N PRO A 977 5.59 -44.21 -18.89
CA PRO A 977 4.15 -44.40 -19.06
C PRO A 977 3.62 -45.38 -18.01
N LEU A 978 2.49 -45.07 -17.38
CA LEU A 978 1.83 -46.06 -16.52
C LEU A 978 1.25 -47.18 -17.41
N PRO A 979 1.41 -48.45 -17.04
CA PRO A 979 0.81 -49.56 -17.78
C PRO A 979 -0.71 -49.40 -17.79
N VAL A 980 -1.34 -49.82 -18.90
CA VAL A 980 -2.79 -49.76 -19.09
C VAL A 980 -3.46 -50.69 -18.07
N ALA A 981 -4.23 -50.12 -17.15
CA ALA A 981 -4.90 -50.86 -16.09
C ALA A 981 -5.98 -51.79 -16.65
N GLN A 982 -5.88 -53.09 -16.36
CA GLN A 982 -6.86 -54.10 -16.80
C GLN A 982 -7.75 -54.60 -15.64
N THR A 983 -7.40 -54.28 -14.39
CA THR A 983 -8.17 -54.66 -13.19
C THR A 983 -8.43 -53.48 -12.25
N VAL A 984 -9.35 -53.67 -11.29
CA VAL A 984 -9.72 -52.66 -10.27
C VAL A 984 -8.56 -52.37 -9.30
N GLU A 985 -7.72 -53.36 -9.01
CA GLU A 985 -6.52 -53.20 -8.19
C GLU A 985 -5.42 -52.43 -8.95
N ASP A 986 -5.29 -52.63 -10.26
CA ASP A 986 -4.41 -51.82 -11.13
C ASP A 986 -4.86 -50.36 -11.17
N LEU A 987 -6.18 -50.12 -11.20
CA LEU A 987 -6.74 -48.77 -11.11
C LEU A 987 -6.41 -48.10 -9.78
N LYS A 988 -6.45 -48.82 -8.65
CA LYS A 988 -6.04 -48.28 -7.34
C LYS A 988 -4.56 -47.92 -7.30
N GLN A 989 -3.68 -48.80 -7.80
CA GLN A 989 -2.23 -48.53 -7.86
C GLN A 989 -1.89 -47.41 -8.85
N ALA A 990 -2.55 -47.35 -10.00
CA ALA A 990 -2.43 -46.24 -10.95
C ALA A 990 -2.91 -44.92 -10.33
N ASN A 991 -3.96 -44.95 -9.51
CA ASN A 991 -4.47 -43.77 -8.81
C ASN A 991 -3.51 -43.29 -7.72
N GLU A 992 -2.86 -44.21 -6.99
CA GLU A 992 -1.80 -43.88 -6.01
C GLU A 992 -0.51 -43.35 -6.67
N ALA A 993 -0.13 -43.89 -7.83
CA ALA A 993 0.98 -43.37 -8.64
C ALA A 993 0.66 -42.00 -9.26
N THR A 994 -0.57 -41.78 -9.71
CA THR A 994 -1.07 -40.49 -10.21
C THR A 994 -1.14 -39.45 -9.10
N HIS A 995 -1.53 -39.84 -7.88
CA HIS A 995 -1.51 -39.02 -6.67
C HIS A 995 -0.09 -38.59 -6.28
N SER A 996 0.91 -39.47 -6.48
CA SER A 996 2.32 -39.15 -6.27
C SER A 996 2.88 -38.20 -7.35
N ARG A 997 2.41 -38.32 -8.61
CA ARG A 997 2.76 -37.41 -9.72
C ARG A 997 2.08 -36.04 -9.64
N LEU A 998 0.83 -35.96 -9.22
CA LEU A 998 0.10 -34.69 -8.98
C LEU A 998 0.71 -33.87 -7.83
N LYS A 999 1.19 -34.54 -6.78
CA LYS A 999 1.99 -33.91 -5.70
C LYS A 999 3.28 -33.24 -6.20
N ALA A 1000 3.79 -33.64 -7.36
CA ALA A 1000 5.06 -33.16 -7.94
C ALA A 1000 4.90 -32.23 -9.15
N PHE A 1001 3.73 -32.22 -9.84
CA PHE A 1001 3.43 -31.28 -10.94
C PHE A 1001 3.12 -29.85 -10.46
N VAL A 1002 2.87 -29.68 -9.16
CA VAL A 1002 2.90 -28.37 -8.50
C VAL A 1002 4.36 -28.01 -8.26
N LEU A 1003 4.87 -27.06 -9.07
CA LEU A 1003 6.28 -26.64 -9.13
C LEU A 1003 6.92 -26.44 -7.72
N PRO A 1004 8.23 -26.71 -7.55
CA PRO A 1004 8.93 -26.67 -6.25
C PRO A 1004 8.89 -25.34 -5.46
N LYS A 1005 8.35 -24.25 -6.02
CA LYS A 1005 8.12 -22.98 -5.32
C LYS A 1005 6.82 -22.91 -4.51
N HIS A 1006 5.96 -23.93 -4.57
CA HIS A 1006 4.64 -23.94 -3.91
C HIS A 1006 4.52 -25.05 -2.86
N ARG A 1007 5.56 -25.21 -2.01
CA ARG A 1007 5.49 -26.11 -0.84
C ARG A 1007 4.80 -25.44 0.34
N ARG A 1008 3.47 -25.44 0.35
CA ARG A 1008 2.67 -25.55 1.58
C ARG A 1008 1.23 -25.92 1.23
N VAL A 1009 0.77 -27.01 1.86
CA VAL A 1009 -0.62 -27.49 1.96
C VAL A 1009 -1.13 -28.35 0.78
N LEU A 1010 -1.00 -29.67 0.93
CA LEU A 1010 -1.70 -30.68 0.11
C LEU A 1010 -2.31 -31.73 1.05
N LYS A 1011 -3.62 -31.61 1.34
CA LYS A 1011 -4.43 -32.69 1.93
C LYS A 1011 -5.75 -32.99 1.18
N THR A 1012 -6.09 -32.27 0.10
CA THR A 1012 -7.48 -32.30 -0.44
C THR A 1012 -7.57 -32.48 -1.97
N PHE A 1013 -6.67 -33.22 -2.61
CA PHE A 1013 -6.77 -33.53 -4.05
C PHE A 1013 -6.86 -35.04 -4.26
N LYS A 1014 -8.08 -35.60 -4.31
CA LYS A 1014 -8.29 -37.06 -4.43
C LYS A 1014 -9.00 -37.57 -5.70
N ALA A 1015 -9.69 -36.78 -6.54
CA ALA A 1015 -10.28 -37.33 -7.78
C ALA A 1015 -10.85 -36.28 -8.79
N LEU A 1016 -10.03 -35.39 -9.38
CA LEU A 1016 -10.51 -34.48 -10.45
C LEU A 1016 -10.40 -35.12 -11.85
N ARG A 1017 -11.46 -35.06 -12.67
CA ARG A 1017 -11.36 -35.18 -14.14
C ARG A 1017 -10.76 -33.89 -14.71
N TYR A 1018 -9.46 -33.72 -14.53
CA TYR A 1018 -8.70 -32.57 -15.01
C TYR A 1018 -8.34 -32.74 -16.49
N SER A 1019 -8.81 -31.81 -17.35
CA SER A 1019 -8.40 -31.75 -18.77
C SER A 1019 -7.59 -30.48 -19.00
N ARG A 1020 -6.29 -30.64 -19.28
CA ARG A 1020 -5.40 -29.54 -19.69
C ARG A 1020 -5.16 -29.60 -21.18
N VAL A 1021 -5.49 -28.52 -21.88
CA VAL A 1021 -5.23 -28.39 -23.32
C VAL A 1021 -4.13 -27.36 -23.54
N SER A 1022 -3.01 -27.79 -24.15
CA SER A 1022 -1.92 -26.91 -24.57
C SER A 1022 -1.39 -27.41 -25.93
N THR A 1023 -1.36 -26.52 -26.93
CA THR A 1023 -0.94 -26.87 -28.28
C THR A 1023 0.58 -27.00 -28.38
N LYS A 1024 1.04 -28.07 -29.05
CA LYS A 1024 2.45 -28.25 -29.45
C LYS A 1024 2.68 -27.47 -30.74
N ARG A 1025 3.69 -26.60 -30.77
CA ARG A 1025 4.12 -25.95 -32.01
C ARG A 1025 4.97 -26.92 -32.83
N SER A 1026 4.38 -27.59 -33.80
CA SER A 1026 5.08 -28.11 -34.99
C SER A 1026 4.56 -27.35 -36.20
N LEU A 1027 5.34 -26.40 -36.69
CA LEU A 1027 5.13 -25.82 -38.02
C LEU A 1027 5.48 -26.91 -39.05
N PRO A 1028 4.60 -27.28 -40.00
CA PRO A 1028 5.05 -27.89 -41.23
C PRO A 1028 5.71 -26.81 -42.11
N GLN A 1029 6.82 -27.18 -42.75
CA GLN A 1029 7.49 -26.38 -43.79
C GLN A 1029 6.58 -26.15 -44.99
#